data_AF-A0A1S0UKS4-F1
#
_entry.id   AF-A0A1S0UKS4-F1
#
_cell.length_a   1.000
_cell.length_b   1.000
_cell.length_c   1.000
_cell.angle_alpha   90.00
_cell.angle_beta   90.00
_cell.angle_gamma   90.00
#
_symmetry.space_group_name_H-M   'P 1'
#
loop_
_entity.id
_entity.type
_entity.pdbx_description
1 polymer ?
#
loop_
_entity_poly.entity_id
_entity_poly.type
_entity_poly.pdbx_seq_one_letter_code
_entity_poly.pdbx_strand_id
1 'polypeptide(L)'
;MSTNMEATTTSSVSLTAAVGNDAEKLQWIVLNQVEGVQMREMFWDLSKDVDVDVLACSEAIKLLRTMTEEEKAQCCKASLTLLSNKDDPRHIHYERILSSIFMSACNEGVLPLSDCCELLILCTNFTLTTPIDSRKFEYMQKNLHLIDYKGLRNILKLLVVERMQEVPSTITHHHRHMLLPVENMLLTLIDRQLNLLPCIFTITELHRVSSNSRAFLLPRVAKKFNDMFISFRPLTEMVTIIGRSWLYPVAAHISFPVSTPSWKLEVTTTRLHQRAHLPYKSELFAPQSFLLYTLLRQPRGKDTISYVMRQNTNLTPQRLQCDELLHMIILEAMSEMEKTDTRLDDPANQYQWMNITQTVTFSLLHGNASFSRLLKILYESLSETVYRKGRDELMWVILQYVAVYIDRVSNEEMIRVAEIYNLLYSDEQTWSGADTDPLLFVRFLVPAAIWIHFYKKLGNSHTEVLPKPSESLWRQIQFLQERTADSDPNIQNVADHNAVLAAVANAYSSDMPNFQKLVLTAVDVFLDGSPEEMNTVWHLPHGIISYSKKTPLPLSLIDSLTFHARNHLFQLCLLKLTAMLSVQQTQKLPSPATIDTLVRLAVTTEFEYGVKQVLALLSSTLASVNKNSNLGPVQQDRSRDLLFVLCDILSYRFISYALPVGSKVNLMLWCYTALGNNQVQMNIALCSALEQVMLRYWMWNSPQEMFYLSNAFLGKQGKLAVIFNTANPAFCDPQHGNVPIEQQYTNSHLSLELLRCLLLSMFRSLKMTGMEMTTEMMQRCNVNFCWPLSINRTYSSQLTGCNIDDGAADTVMYDELMHRVIQEVHQAQEIIYAQGLAAEEQLLKFFSGERKQTVFCVVYNMLFETKKIHPVIYSVLNSMNSKELTATVNKFTDYFIFIFKKNLPSDDQQFAAMIGILNDMVFNLHLISLDRLLLSLVLHPTDDGATEIAMLIIHSLVGSYPDLHNRITALVHIIPSNKIGNTSAAFFNKMSEYYSQFPELSYREMEAKMRREMQIELGMRPIEQPTLSPELHMPIYYGNIVERILPIVDIILFRAIETVVADQLFTTLLMCFKPCYRYHPQPAAYMYSVLYCLDKTISHTVRARDFVLEICGQLEDRDGKYALLTPSFISDNHQLSLPSQFCQALVDRILQASNYAHQPPAFAYKDWRFAEMPPAGQALTGACIELLASPHAPVITAHALIDLVFIRPLHQPYATINAVALILTALPVSFQQVFYDHIVSVLDSEALHDFR
;
A
#
# COMPACT_ATOMS: atom_id res chain seq x y z
N MET A 1 5.92 -19.11 -29.26
CA MET A 1 4.58 -19.61 -29.68
C MET A 1 4.74 -20.88 -30.51
N SER A 2 5.40 -21.90 -29.96
CA SER A 2 5.68 -23.18 -30.63
C SER A 2 5.09 -24.38 -29.87
N THR A 3 4.39 -24.14 -28.75
CA THR A 3 3.90 -25.19 -27.84
C THR A 3 2.38 -25.42 -27.89
N ASN A 4 1.62 -24.64 -28.68
CA ASN A 4 0.17 -24.86 -28.87
C ASN A 4 -0.18 -25.72 -30.09
N MET A 5 0.80 -26.11 -30.91
CA MET A 5 0.58 -26.99 -32.06
C MET A 5 0.48 -28.47 -31.66
N GLU A 6 1.07 -28.89 -30.53
CA GLU A 6 1.06 -30.31 -30.12
C GLU A 6 -0.22 -30.74 -29.37
N ALA A 7 -0.92 -29.80 -28.72
CA ALA A 7 -2.16 -30.10 -27.99
C ALA A 7 -3.39 -30.20 -28.91
N THR A 8 -3.37 -29.54 -30.07
CA THR A 8 -4.42 -29.68 -31.08
C THR A 8 -4.28 -30.98 -31.86
N THR A 9 -3.05 -31.45 -32.10
CA THR A 9 -2.78 -32.73 -32.76
C THR A 9 -3.18 -33.95 -31.95
N THR A 10 -3.16 -33.90 -30.61
CA THR A 10 -3.56 -35.06 -29.79
C THR A 10 -5.08 -35.20 -29.65
N SER A 11 -5.84 -34.10 -29.69
CA SER A 11 -7.32 -34.16 -29.76
C SER A 11 -7.86 -34.53 -31.13
N SER A 12 -7.14 -34.20 -32.22
CA SER A 12 -7.56 -34.53 -33.58
C SER A 12 -7.34 -36.01 -33.94
N VAL A 13 -6.38 -36.69 -33.30
CA VAL A 13 -6.05 -38.09 -33.58
C VAL A 13 -7.04 -39.06 -32.90
N SER A 14 -7.71 -38.67 -31.81
CA SER A 14 -8.69 -39.56 -31.15
C SER A 14 -10.09 -39.53 -31.78
N LEU A 15 -10.42 -38.51 -32.58
CA LEU A 15 -11.75 -38.34 -33.20
C LEU A 15 -11.82 -38.78 -34.67
N THR A 16 -10.68 -38.87 -35.38
CA THR A 16 -10.60 -39.45 -36.73
C THR A 16 -11.02 -40.92 -36.82
N ALA A 17 -11.12 -41.63 -35.68
CA ALA A 17 -11.51 -43.03 -35.63
C ALA A 17 -13.03 -43.26 -35.80
N ALA A 18 -13.89 -42.25 -35.63
CA ALA A 18 -15.35 -42.43 -35.63
C ALA A 18 -15.97 -42.58 -37.04
N VAL A 19 -15.35 -42.00 -38.08
CA VAL A 19 -15.91 -41.92 -39.44
C VAL A 19 -15.08 -42.68 -40.49
N GLY A 20 -14.04 -43.42 -40.07
CA GLY A 20 -13.00 -43.98 -40.95
C GLY A 20 -13.54 -44.75 -42.17
N ASN A 21 -14.47 -45.69 -41.95
CA ASN A 21 -15.04 -46.50 -43.04
C ASN A 21 -15.86 -45.69 -44.05
N ASP A 22 -16.55 -44.63 -43.62
CA ASP A 22 -17.40 -43.85 -44.53
C ASP A 22 -16.64 -42.69 -45.19
N ALA A 23 -15.60 -42.16 -44.53
CA ALA A 23 -14.62 -41.27 -45.15
C ALA A 23 -13.85 -41.98 -46.27
N GLU A 24 -13.44 -43.24 -46.06
CA GLU A 24 -12.83 -44.07 -47.10
C GLU A 24 -13.78 -44.33 -48.28
N LYS A 25 -15.07 -44.55 -48.02
CA LYS A 25 -16.08 -44.67 -49.10
C LYS A 25 -16.23 -43.38 -49.89
N LEU A 26 -16.28 -42.22 -49.23
CA LEU A 26 -16.36 -40.93 -49.91
C LEU A 26 -15.10 -40.68 -50.75
N GLN A 27 -13.93 -41.00 -50.22
CA GLN A 27 -12.65 -40.94 -50.95
C GLN A 27 -12.64 -41.91 -52.14
N TRP A 28 -13.21 -43.12 -51.98
CA TRP A 28 -13.31 -44.11 -53.05
C TRP A 28 -14.22 -43.65 -54.18
N ILE A 29 -15.38 -43.04 -53.87
CA ILE A 29 -16.28 -42.43 -54.88
C ILE A 29 -15.52 -41.39 -55.71
N VAL A 30 -14.71 -40.55 -55.05
CA VAL A 30 -13.88 -39.53 -55.69
C VAL A 30 -12.77 -40.15 -56.55
N LEU A 31 -12.04 -41.13 -56.02
CA LEU A 31 -10.95 -41.83 -56.73
C LEU A 31 -11.46 -42.53 -57.99
N ASN A 32 -12.53 -43.31 -57.87
CA ASN A 32 -13.11 -44.08 -58.96
C ASN A 32 -13.63 -43.16 -60.09
N GLN A 33 -14.19 -42.00 -59.74
CA GLN A 33 -14.63 -41.02 -60.73
C GLN A 33 -13.45 -40.39 -61.49
N VAL A 34 -12.37 -40.00 -60.80
CA VAL A 34 -11.20 -39.38 -61.44
C VAL A 34 -10.45 -40.37 -62.33
N GLU A 35 -10.25 -41.62 -61.88
CA GLU A 35 -9.65 -42.69 -62.70
C GLU A 35 -10.52 -43.03 -63.92
N GLY A 36 -11.85 -43.05 -63.74
CA GLY A 36 -12.81 -43.26 -64.82
C GLY A 36 -12.91 -42.11 -65.84
N VAL A 37 -12.59 -40.87 -65.46
CA VAL A 37 -12.52 -39.72 -66.39
C VAL A 37 -11.22 -39.75 -67.20
N GLN A 38 -10.08 -40.09 -66.58
CA GLN A 38 -8.80 -40.25 -67.30
C GLN A 38 -8.87 -41.35 -68.38
N MET A 39 -9.49 -42.49 -68.05
CA MET A 39 -9.75 -43.58 -69.00
C MET A 39 -10.72 -43.18 -70.13
N ARG A 40 -11.50 -42.10 -69.99
CA ARG A 40 -12.43 -41.62 -71.02
C ARG A 40 -11.83 -40.51 -71.88
N GLU A 41 -11.10 -39.56 -71.29
CA GLU A 41 -10.37 -38.50 -72.03
C GLU A 41 -9.26 -39.07 -72.92
N MET A 42 -8.64 -40.20 -72.55
CA MET A 42 -7.64 -40.88 -73.38
C MET A 42 -8.23 -41.66 -74.58
N PHE A 43 -9.52 -42.00 -74.57
CA PHE A 43 -10.07 -43.03 -75.48
C PHE A 43 -11.39 -42.67 -76.20
N TRP A 44 -12.06 -41.53 -75.91
CA TRP A 44 -13.38 -41.21 -76.50
C TRP A 44 -13.59 -39.72 -76.89
N ASP A 45 -14.21 -39.48 -78.06
CA ASP A 45 -14.67 -38.17 -78.57
C ASP A 45 -16.14 -37.93 -78.14
N LEU A 46 -16.43 -36.79 -77.48
CA LEU A 46 -17.67 -36.55 -76.72
C LEU A 46 -18.85 -36.08 -77.58
N SER A 47 -19.89 -36.91 -77.68
CA SER A 47 -21.27 -36.44 -77.92
C SER A 47 -22.29 -37.43 -77.35
N LYS A 48 -22.63 -37.28 -76.06
CA LYS A 48 -23.96 -37.54 -75.47
C LYS A 48 -23.92 -37.43 -73.94
N ASP A 49 -24.71 -36.46 -73.47
CA ASP A 49 -25.17 -36.16 -72.11
C ASP A 49 -25.36 -37.36 -71.17
N VAL A 50 -24.30 -37.74 -70.45
CA VAL A 50 -24.43 -38.21 -69.07
C VAL A 50 -23.37 -37.46 -68.28
N ASP A 51 -23.81 -36.46 -67.52
CA ASP A 51 -22.92 -35.65 -66.70
C ASP A 51 -22.47 -36.52 -65.52
N VAL A 52 -21.41 -37.32 -65.72
CA VAL A 52 -20.96 -38.39 -64.80
C VAL A 52 -20.63 -37.81 -63.41
N ASP A 53 -20.27 -36.53 -63.35
CA ASP A 53 -20.03 -35.80 -62.10
C ASP A 53 -21.33 -35.70 -61.26
N VAL A 54 -22.53 -35.68 -61.89
CA VAL A 54 -23.84 -35.71 -61.21
C VAL A 54 -24.09 -37.05 -60.51
N LEU A 55 -23.61 -38.16 -61.09
CA LEU A 55 -23.81 -39.50 -60.52
C LEU A 55 -22.94 -39.70 -59.27
N ALA A 56 -21.66 -39.30 -59.35
CA ALA A 56 -20.76 -39.25 -58.19
C ALA A 56 -21.27 -38.29 -57.10
N CYS A 57 -21.82 -37.13 -57.48
CA CYS A 57 -22.48 -36.23 -56.53
C CYS A 57 -23.70 -36.88 -55.86
N SER A 58 -24.56 -37.58 -56.61
CA SER A 58 -25.74 -38.25 -56.05
C SER A 58 -25.37 -39.37 -55.08
N GLU A 59 -24.34 -40.16 -55.39
CA GLU A 59 -23.83 -41.22 -54.50
C GLU A 59 -23.20 -40.64 -53.22
N ALA A 60 -22.38 -39.60 -53.35
CA ALA A 60 -21.80 -38.90 -52.21
C ALA A 60 -22.88 -38.26 -51.32
N ILE A 61 -23.92 -37.65 -51.91
CA ILE A 61 -25.05 -37.06 -51.18
C ILE A 61 -25.84 -38.11 -50.41
N LYS A 62 -26.11 -39.27 -51.03
CA LYS A 62 -26.79 -40.40 -50.37
C LYS A 62 -25.99 -40.89 -49.16
N LEU A 63 -24.66 -40.98 -49.29
CA LEU A 63 -23.76 -41.34 -48.20
C LEU A 63 -23.76 -40.29 -47.08
N LEU A 64 -23.69 -39.00 -47.42
CA LEU A 64 -23.70 -37.94 -46.40
C LEU A 64 -25.06 -37.85 -45.67
N ARG A 65 -26.19 -38.15 -46.32
CA ARG A 65 -27.52 -38.15 -45.69
C ARG A 65 -27.68 -39.20 -44.58
N THR A 66 -26.84 -40.26 -44.55
CA THR A 66 -26.91 -41.29 -43.51
C THR A 66 -26.15 -40.93 -42.23
N MET A 67 -25.45 -39.79 -42.22
CA MET A 67 -24.58 -39.34 -41.13
C MET A 67 -25.23 -38.22 -40.31
N THR A 68 -24.77 -38.05 -39.06
CA THR A 68 -25.07 -36.86 -38.25
C THR A 68 -24.31 -35.63 -38.76
N GLU A 69 -24.74 -34.42 -38.40
CA GLU A 69 -24.09 -33.16 -38.87
C GLU A 69 -22.59 -33.10 -38.53
N GLU A 70 -22.17 -33.55 -37.35
CA GLU A 70 -20.77 -33.55 -36.94
C GLU A 70 -19.93 -34.57 -37.73
N GLU A 71 -20.50 -35.75 -37.99
CA GLU A 71 -19.89 -36.79 -38.82
C GLU A 71 -19.77 -36.37 -40.29
N LYS A 72 -20.78 -35.67 -40.85
CA LYS A 72 -20.74 -35.13 -42.22
C LYS A 72 -19.56 -34.18 -42.42
N ALA A 73 -19.39 -33.22 -41.49
CA ALA A 73 -18.31 -32.23 -41.56
C ALA A 73 -16.93 -32.90 -41.44
N GLN A 74 -16.78 -33.87 -40.53
CA GLN A 74 -15.55 -34.65 -40.37
C GLN A 74 -15.24 -35.53 -41.57
N CYS A 75 -16.24 -36.23 -42.13
CA CYS A 75 -16.13 -37.05 -43.34
C CYS A 75 -15.65 -36.21 -44.53
N CYS A 76 -16.27 -35.05 -44.75
CA CYS A 76 -15.87 -34.13 -45.81
C CYS A 76 -14.44 -33.59 -45.60
N LYS A 77 -14.05 -33.23 -44.36
CA LYS A 77 -12.67 -32.80 -44.06
C LYS A 77 -11.66 -33.93 -44.29
N ALA A 78 -12.00 -35.16 -43.94
CA ALA A 78 -11.14 -36.33 -44.18
C ALA A 78 -10.97 -36.63 -45.68
N SER A 79 -11.97 -36.35 -46.52
CA SER A 79 -11.85 -36.52 -47.98
C SER A 79 -10.81 -35.59 -48.63
N LEU A 80 -10.43 -34.50 -47.97
CA LEU A 80 -9.42 -33.56 -48.45
C LEU A 80 -7.99 -34.13 -48.42
N THR A 81 -7.74 -35.26 -47.75
CA THR A 81 -6.42 -35.92 -47.75
C THR A 81 -6.00 -36.38 -49.15
N LEU A 82 -6.96 -36.60 -50.06
CA LEU A 82 -6.72 -36.89 -51.47
C LEU A 82 -5.99 -35.75 -52.20
N LEU A 83 -6.04 -34.52 -51.64
CA LEU A 83 -5.36 -33.33 -52.17
C LEU A 83 -4.00 -33.07 -51.50
N SER A 84 -3.49 -34.01 -50.70
CA SER A 84 -2.21 -33.85 -49.98
C SER A 84 -0.99 -33.76 -50.91
N ASN A 85 -1.00 -34.46 -52.04
CA ASN A 85 0.05 -34.37 -53.05
C ASN A 85 -0.30 -33.29 -54.10
N LYS A 86 0.34 -32.13 -53.98
CA LYS A 86 0.10 -30.96 -54.85
C LYS A 86 0.78 -31.05 -56.22
N ASP A 87 1.70 -32.01 -56.40
CA ASP A 87 2.45 -32.22 -57.65
C ASP A 87 1.82 -33.32 -58.54
N ASP A 88 0.75 -33.98 -58.08
CA ASP A 88 0.02 -34.98 -58.88
C ASP A 88 -0.77 -34.28 -59.99
N PRO A 89 -0.60 -34.64 -61.28
CA PRO A 89 -1.40 -34.07 -62.37
C PRO A 89 -2.91 -34.30 -62.21
N ARG A 90 -3.32 -35.30 -61.42
CA ARG A 90 -4.73 -35.59 -61.09
C ARG A 90 -5.33 -34.65 -60.03
N HIS A 91 -4.50 -33.83 -59.39
CA HIS A 91 -4.93 -32.91 -58.33
C HIS A 91 -6.11 -32.03 -58.75
N ILE A 92 -6.07 -31.48 -59.98
CA ILE A 92 -7.13 -30.62 -60.52
C ILE A 92 -8.46 -31.39 -60.64
N HIS A 93 -8.42 -32.66 -61.01
CA HIS A 93 -9.61 -33.49 -61.14
C HIS A 93 -10.19 -33.89 -59.78
N TYR A 94 -9.35 -34.23 -58.80
CA TYR A 94 -9.78 -34.46 -57.42
C TYR A 94 -10.42 -33.21 -56.81
N GLU A 95 -9.80 -32.05 -57.02
CA GLU A 95 -10.30 -30.76 -56.55
C GLU A 95 -11.68 -30.43 -57.17
N ARG A 96 -11.82 -30.66 -58.49
CA ARG A 96 -13.06 -30.40 -59.24
C ARG A 96 -14.23 -31.24 -58.73
N ILE A 97 -14.03 -32.55 -58.55
CA ILE A 97 -15.11 -33.45 -58.15
C ILE A 97 -15.50 -33.22 -56.69
N LEU A 98 -14.53 -33.02 -55.79
CA LEU A 98 -14.80 -32.67 -54.38
C LEU A 98 -15.61 -31.38 -54.28
N SER A 99 -15.23 -30.35 -55.05
CA SER A 99 -15.96 -29.08 -55.08
C SER A 99 -17.40 -29.26 -55.59
N SER A 100 -17.60 -30.10 -56.60
CA SER A 100 -18.92 -30.40 -57.15
C SER A 100 -19.81 -31.16 -56.16
N ILE A 101 -19.22 -32.11 -55.41
CA ILE A 101 -19.89 -32.83 -54.32
C ILE A 101 -20.32 -31.87 -53.22
N PHE A 102 -19.41 -31.00 -52.74
CA PHE A 102 -19.72 -30.06 -51.66
C PHE A 102 -20.79 -29.04 -52.05
N MET A 103 -20.74 -28.48 -53.28
CA MET A 103 -21.77 -27.55 -53.76
C MET A 103 -23.13 -28.23 -53.94
N SER A 104 -23.16 -29.46 -54.48
CA SER A 104 -24.40 -30.21 -54.68
C SER A 104 -25.02 -30.64 -53.34
N ALA A 105 -24.20 -31.09 -52.39
CA ALA A 105 -24.65 -31.42 -51.04
C ALA A 105 -25.20 -30.20 -50.28
N CYS A 106 -24.65 -29.00 -50.51
CA CYS A 106 -25.19 -27.77 -49.96
C CYS A 106 -26.55 -27.39 -50.59
N ASN A 107 -26.67 -27.46 -51.93
CA ASN A 107 -27.91 -27.12 -52.64
C ASN A 107 -29.07 -28.06 -52.24
N GLU A 108 -28.77 -29.32 -51.91
CA GLU A 108 -29.72 -30.33 -51.43
C GLU A 108 -30.04 -30.24 -49.93
N GLY A 109 -29.47 -29.26 -49.22
CA GLY A 109 -29.66 -29.05 -47.78
C GLY A 109 -29.01 -30.11 -46.89
N VAL A 110 -28.03 -30.87 -47.40
CA VAL A 110 -27.33 -31.93 -46.66
C VAL A 110 -26.15 -31.39 -45.87
N LEU A 111 -25.46 -30.38 -46.39
CA LEU A 111 -24.40 -29.63 -45.71
C LEU A 111 -24.84 -28.18 -45.47
N PRO A 112 -24.58 -27.61 -44.29
CA PRO A 112 -24.75 -26.18 -44.06
C PRO A 112 -23.87 -25.35 -45.01
N LEU A 113 -24.39 -24.22 -45.47
CA LEU A 113 -23.68 -23.33 -46.40
C LEU A 113 -22.34 -22.81 -45.83
N SER A 114 -22.27 -22.55 -44.53
CA SER A 114 -21.04 -22.14 -43.84
C SER A 114 -19.95 -23.22 -43.96
N ASP A 115 -20.31 -24.47 -43.69
CA ASP A 115 -19.37 -25.59 -43.72
C ASP A 115 -18.96 -25.92 -45.16
N CYS A 116 -19.90 -25.81 -46.11
CA CYS A 116 -19.61 -25.91 -47.54
C CYS A 116 -18.57 -24.86 -47.97
N CYS A 117 -18.74 -23.59 -47.57
CA CYS A 117 -17.78 -22.52 -47.86
C CYS A 117 -16.40 -22.79 -47.24
N GLU A 118 -16.34 -23.28 -45.99
CA GLU A 118 -15.09 -23.70 -45.34
C GLU A 118 -14.39 -24.81 -46.12
N LEU A 119 -15.13 -25.86 -46.50
CA LEU A 119 -14.60 -26.99 -47.27
C LEU A 119 -14.11 -26.58 -48.66
N LEU A 120 -14.82 -25.69 -49.36
CA LEU A 120 -14.40 -25.17 -50.68
C LEU A 120 -13.09 -24.37 -50.58
N ILE A 121 -12.91 -23.60 -49.51
CA ILE A 121 -11.65 -22.88 -49.23
C ILE A 121 -10.52 -23.88 -48.93
N LEU A 122 -10.75 -24.86 -48.06
CA LEU A 122 -9.76 -25.87 -47.70
C LEU A 122 -9.34 -26.77 -48.88
N CYS A 123 -10.24 -26.98 -49.84
CA CYS A 123 -10.03 -27.75 -51.05
C CYS A 123 -9.23 -26.99 -52.13
N THR A 124 -8.99 -25.68 -51.96
CA THR A 124 -8.32 -24.85 -52.98
C THR A 124 -6.81 -24.80 -52.75
N ASN A 125 -6.03 -25.00 -53.81
CA ASN A 125 -4.57 -24.91 -53.74
C ASN A 125 -4.06 -23.46 -53.88
N PHE A 126 -3.68 -22.85 -52.75
CA PHE A 126 -3.18 -21.48 -52.69
C PHE A 126 -1.69 -21.31 -53.05
N THR A 127 -0.93 -22.37 -53.37
CA THR A 127 0.48 -22.24 -53.82
C THR A 127 0.63 -21.70 -55.24
N LEU A 128 -0.48 -21.59 -55.98
CA LEU A 128 -0.57 -21.11 -57.36
C LEU A 128 0.19 -21.98 -58.38
N THR A 129 0.47 -23.25 -58.05
CA THR A 129 1.01 -24.22 -59.01
C THR A 129 -0.05 -24.68 -60.03
N THR A 130 -1.33 -24.58 -59.68
CA THR A 130 -2.50 -24.90 -60.51
C THR A 130 -3.48 -23.71 -60.58
N PRO A 131 -4.25 -23.56 -61.67
CA PRO A 131 -5.27 -22.50 -61.78
C PRO A 131 -6.39 -22.69 -60.75
N ILE A 132 -6.78 -21.60 -60.09
CA ILE A 132 -7.89 -21.60 -59.12
C ILE A 132 -9.22 -21.73 -59.87
N ASP A 133 -10.07 -22.67 -59.45
CA ASP A 133 -11.42 -22.83 -60.02
C ASP A 133 -12.32 -21.65 -59.60
N SER A 134 -12.65 -20.77 -60.56
CA SER A 134 -13.45 -19.58 -60.31
C SER A 134 -14.88 -19.91 -59.86
N ARG A 135 -15.41 -21.08 -60.25
CA ARG A 135 -16.80 -21.48 -59.94
C ARG A 135 -17.04 -21.58 -58.44
N LYS A 136 -16.04 -22.00 -57.66
CA LYS A 136 -16.14 -22.11 -56.19
C LYS A 136 -16.37 -20.73 -55.57
N PHE A 137 -15.50 -19.78 -55.89
CA PHE A 137 -15.52 -18.44 -55.30
C PHE A 137 -16.71 -17.61 -55.80
N GLU A 138 -17.14 -17.81 -57.05
CA GLU A 138 -18.38 -17.21 -57.56
C GLU A 138 -19.63 -17.78 -56.89
N TYR A 139 -19.69 -19.10 -56.66
CA TYR A 139 -20.77 -19.75 -55.90
C TYR A 139 -20.83 -19.22 -54.46
N MET A 140 -19.69 -19.16 -53.78
CA MET A 140 -19.59 -18.60 -52.44
C MET A 140 -20.02 -17.13 -52.43
N GLN A 141 -19.50 -16.30 -53.34
CA GLN A 141 -19.79 -14.87 -53.43
C GLN A 141 -21.29 -14.59 -53.58
N LYS A 142 -22.03 -15.38 -54.38
CA LYS A 142 -23.48 -15.24 -54.54
C LYS A 142 -24.26 -15.55 -53.26
N ASN A 143 -23.77 -16.50 -52.46
CA ASN A 143 -24.49 -17.02 -51.30
C ASN A 143 -24.05 -16.43 -49.95
N LEU A 144 -23.06 -15.54 -49.90
CA LEU A 144 -22.55 -14.95 -48.66
C LEU A 144 -23.64 -14.33 -47.76
N HIS A 145 -24.67 -13.71 -48.34
CA HIS A 145 -25.77 -13.07 -47.62
C HIS A 145 -26.66 -14.04 -46.83
N LEU A 146 -26.55 -15.34 -47.07
CA LEU A 146 -27.30 -16.39 -46.39
C LEU A 146 -26.56 -16.95 -45.16
N ILE A 147 -25.30 -16.56 -44.95
CA ILE A 147 -24.48 -16.98 -43.82
C ILE A 147 -24.54 -15.91 -42.73
N ASP A 148 -24.63 -16.33 -41.47
CA ASP A 148 -24.59 -15.39 -40.36
C ASP A 148 -23.22 -14.71 -40.22
N TYR A 149 -23.20 -13.55 -39.55
CA TYR A 149 -21.97 -12.78 -39.41
C TYR A 149 -20.84 -13.53 -38.68
N LYS A 150 -21.15 -14.51 -37.82
CA LYS A 150 -20.13 -15.34 -37.14
C LYS A 150 -19.51 -16.34 -38.10
N GLY A 151 -20.31 -17.01 -38.94
CA GLY A 151 -19.82 -17.86 -40.01
C GLY A 151 -18.98 -17.09 -41.01
N LEU A 152 -19.42 -15.90 -41.43
CA LEU A 152 -18.66 -15.01 -42.32
C LEU A 152 -17.32 -14.55 -41.72
N ARG A 153 -17.28 -14.29 -40.40
CA ARG A 153 -16.02 -14.01 -39.68
C ARG A 153 -15.07 -15.22 -39.73
N ASN A 154 -15.57 -16.43 -39.53
CA ASN A 154 -14.77 -17.65 -39.59
C ASN A 154 -14.22 -17.88 -41.00
N ILE A 155 -15.04 -17.67 -42.03
CA ILE A 155 -14.63 -17.71 -43.44
C ILE A 155 -13.54 -16.68 -43.72
N LEU A 156 -13.71 -15.44 -43.25
CA LEU A 156 -12.69 -14.39 -43.38
C LEU A 156 -11.38 -14.78 -42.71
N LYS A 157 -11.44 -15.31 -41.47
CA LYS A 157 -10.28 -15.78 -40.73
C LYS A 157 -9.56 -16.89 -41.49
N LEU A 158 -10.29 -17.95 -41.88
CA LEU A 158 -9.74 -19.08 -42.62
C LEU A 158 -9.06 -18.61 -43.92
N LEU A 159 -9.72 -17.75 -44.69
CA LEU A 159 -9.20 -17.29 -45.97
C LEU A 159 -7.99 -16.36 -45.79
N VAL A 160 -8.12 -15.28 -45.02
CA VAL A 160 -7.11 -14.20 -44.93
C VAL A 160 -5.97 -14.52 -43.95
N VAL A 161 -6.27 -15.18 -42.83
CA VAL A 161 -5.29 -15.46 -41.77
C VAL A 161 -4.57 -16.79 -42.02
N GLU A 162 -5.30 -17.82 -42.45
CA GLU A 162 -4.78 -19.19 -42.52
C GLU A 162 -4.33 -19.56 -43.96
N ARG A 163 -5.21 -19.46 -44.96
CA ARG A 163 -4.94 -19.97 -46.32
C ARG A 163 -4.14 -19.05 -47.22
N MET A 164 -4.40 -17.74 -47.19
CA MET A 164 -3.63 -16.79 -48.02
C MET A 164 -2.13 -16.81 -47.69
N GLN A 165 -1.73 -17.30 -46.51
CA GLN A 165 -0.33 -17.50 -46.15
C GLN A 165 0.42 -18.50 -47.03
N GLU A 166 -0.28 -19.31 -47.84
CA GLU A 166 0.31 -20.26 -48.79
C GLU A 166 0.71 -19.61 -50.14
N VAL A 167 0.16 -18.42 -50.48
CA VAL A 167 0.37 -17.70 -51.77
C VAL A 167 1.80 -17.16 -51.92
N PRO A 168 2.59 -17.48 -52.96
CA PRO A 168 3.99 -17.04 -53.07
C PRO A 168 4.22 -15.55 -52.71
N SER A 169 5.30 -15.26 -51.99
CA SER A 169 5.61 -13.88 -51.52
C SER A 169 5.82 -12.87 -52.66
N THR A 170 6.18 -13.36 -53.85
CA THR A 170 6.26 -12.62 -55.10
C THR A 170 5.29 -13.22 -56.11
N ILE A 171 4.33 -12.41 -56.59
CA ILE A 171 3.32 -12.83 -57.57
C ILE A 171 3.56 -12.19 -58.94
N THR A 172 3.43 -12.97 -60.01
CA THR A 172 3.48 -12.48 -61.40
C THR A 172 2.12 -11.92 -61.84
N HIS A 173 2.07 -11.28 -63.01
CA HIS A 173 0.80 -10.83 -63.60
C HIS A 173 -0.18 -12.00 -63.83
N HIS A 174 0.33 -13.17 -64.23
CA HIS A 174 -0.46 -14.37 -64.43
C HIS A 174 -1.05 -14.89 -63.10
N HIS A 175 -0.23 -14.99 -62.06
CA HIS A 175 -0.66 -15.37 -60.70
C HIS A 175 -1.73 -14.43 -60.15
N ARG A 176 -1.66 -13.14 -60.46
CA ARG A 176 -2.69 -12.16 -60.07
C ARG A 176 -4.03 -12.41 -60.77
N HIS A 177 -4.01 -12.76 -62.04
CA HIS A 177 -5.24 -13.15 -62.76
C HIS A 177 -5.88 -14.41 -62.17
N MET A 178 -5.07 -15.40 -61.75
CA MET A 178 -5.58 -16.61 -61.09
C MET A 178 -6.28 -16.30 -59.75
N LEU A 179 -5.81 -15.30 -59.01
CA LEU A 179 -6.39 -14.88 -57.73
C LEU A 179 -7.62 -13.97 -57.85
N LEU A 180 -8.00 -13.53 -59.05
CA LEU A 180 -9.10 -12.58 -59.26
C LEU A 180 -10.46 -13.05 -58.68
N PRO A 181 -10.88 -14.33 -58.78
CA PRO A 181 -12.10 -14.81 -58.15
C PRO A 181 -12.08 -14.67 -56.62
N VAL A 182 -10.93 -14.95 -56.00
CA VAL A 182 -10.69 -14.78 -54.56
C VAL A 182 -10.73 -13.30 -54.17
N GLU A 183 -10.10 -12.44 -54.98
CA GLU A 183 -10.10 -10.97 -54.78
C GLU A 183 -11.54 -10.41 -54.81
N ASN A 184 -12.36 -10.83 -55.77
CA ASN A 184 -13.75 -10.36 -55.90
C ASN A 184 -14.66 -10.83 -54.76
N MET A 185 -14.53 -12.09 -54.33
CA MET A 185 -15.26 -12.60 -53.16
C MET A 185 -14.86 -11.84 -51.89
N LEU A 186 -13.54 -11.64 -51.66
CA LEU A 186 -13.05 -10.87 -50.51
C LEU A 186 -13.58 -9.44 -50.51
N LEU A 187 -13.55 -8.75 -51.67
CA LEU A 187 -14.08 -7.39 -51.80
C LEU A 187 -15.57 -7.31 -51.44
N THR A 188 -16.35 -8.33 -51.80
CA THR A 188 -17.79 -8.42 -51.46
C THR A 188 -17.98 -8.66 -49.97
N LEU A 189 -17.22 -9.60 -49.40
CA LEU A 189 -17.28 -9.97 -47.98
C LEU A 189 -16.98 -8.78 -47.05
N ILE A 190 -16.02 -7.94 -47.42
CA ILE A 190 -15.58 -6.78 -46.63
C ILE A 190 -16.27 -5.48 -47.05
N ASP A 191 -17.26 -5.53 -47.94
CA ASP A 191 -17.96 -4.34 -48.35
C ASP A 191 -18.92 -3.84 -47.28
N ARG A 192 -18.62 -2.66 -46.74
CA ARG A 192 -19.43 -1.99 -45.72
C ARG A 192 -20.85 -1.71 -46.19
N GLN A 193 -21.07 -1.47 -47.49
CA GLN A 193 -22.41 -1.19 -48.03
C GLN A 193 -23.30 -2.42 -48.04
N LEU A 194 -22.73 -3.62 -48.19
CA LEU A 194 -23.48 -4.87 -48.19
C LEU A 194 -23.81 -5.36 -46.78
N ASN A 195 -23.14 -4.83 -45.75
CA ASN A 195 -23.37 -5.10 -44.33
C ASN A 195 -23.44 -6.60 -43.97
N LEU A 196 -22.64 -7.42 -44.66
CA LEU A 196 -22.59 -8.87 -44.45
C LEU A 196 -21.93 -9.23 -43.10
N LEU A 197 -20.89 -8.47 -42.75
CA LEU A 197 -20.09 -8.67 -41.54
C LEU A 197 -19.83 -7.30 -40.88
N PRO A 198 -20.05 -7.13 -39.56
CA PRO A 198 -19.62 -5.93 -38.86
C PRO A 198 -18.13 -5.67 -39.08
N CYS A 199 -17.78 -4.49 -39.62
CA CYS A 199 -16.39 -4.18 -40.02
C CYS A 199 -15.37 -4.27 -38.86
N ILE A 200 -15.83 -4.17 -37.59
CA ILE A 200 -14.96 -4.39 -36.42
C ILE A 200 -14.40 -5.82 -36.36
N PHE A 201 -15.16 -6.83 -36.80
CA PHE A 201 -14.65 -8.20 -36.88
C PHE A 201 -13.65 -8.35 -38.02
N THR A 202 -13.86 -7.67 -39.15
CA THR A 202 -12.89 -7.61 -40.24
C THR A 202 -11.56 -7.05 -39.73
N ILE A 203 -11.58 -5.89 -39.07
CA ILE A 203 -10.38 -5.28 -38.50
C ILE A 203 -9.74 -6.15 -37.42
N THR A 204 -10.56 -6.79 -36.57
CA THR A 204 -10.06 -7.68 -35.51
C THR A 204 -9.28 -8.87 -36.08
N GLU A 205 -9.80 -9.53 -37.13
CA GLU A 205 -9.08 -10.62 -37.77
C GLU A 205 -7.85 -10.11 -38.54
N LEU A 206 -7.92 -8.94 -39.17
CA LEU A 206 -6.76 -8.33 -39.84
C LEU A 206 -5.64 -7.99 -38.87
N HIS A 207 -5.95 -7.51 -37.66
CA HIS A 207 -4.95 -7.21 -36.62
C HIS A 207 -4.28 -8.47 -36.05
N ARG A 208 -4.92 -9.64 -36.14
CA ARG A 208 -4.31 -10.93 -35.76
C ARG A 208 -3.26 -11.39 -36.76
N VAL A 209 -3.39 -10.96 -38.01
CA VAL A 209 -2.34 -11.16 -39.00
C VAL A 209 -1.28 -10.09 -38.75
N SER A 210 -0.01 -10.49 -38.66
CA SER A 210 1.06 -9.50 -38.81
C SER A 210 0.90 -8.79 -40.16
N SER A 211 1.54 -7.64 -40.36
CA SER A 211 1.60 -6.90 -41.63
C SER A 211 2.05 -7.74 -42.86
N ASN A 212 2.30 -9.03 -42.67
CA ASN A 212 2.78 -10.00 -43.64
C ASN A 212 1.67 -10.86 -44.27
N SER A 213 0.37 -10.56 -44.08
CA SER A 213 -0.68 -11.26 -44.84
C SER A 213 -0.45 -11.07 -46.34
N ARG A 214 -0.33 -12.19 -47.07
CA ARG A 214 -0.27 -12.17 -48.55
C ARG A 214 -1.56 -11.64 -49.19
N ALA A 215 -2.65 -11.45 -48.42
CA ALA A 215 -3.84 -10.74 -48.89
C ALA A 215 -3.56 -9.27 -49.25
N PHE A 216 -2.56 -8.62 -48.63
CA PHE A 216 -2.14 -7.26 -49.00
C PHE A 216 -1.42 -7.19 -50.36
N LEU A 217 -1.03 -8.33 -50.95
CA LEU A 217 -0.49 -8.37 -52.31
C LEU A 217 -1.55 -8.08 -53.38
N LEU A 218 -2.84 -8.16 -53.04
CA LEU A 218 -3.98 -7.85 -53.90
C LEU A 218 -4.35 -6.37 -53.77
N PRO A 219 -4.07 -5.50 -54.77
CA PRO A 219 -4.17 -4.05 -54.58
C PRO A 219 -5.57 -3.51 -54.30
N ARG A 220 -6.64 -4.13 -54.83
CA ARG A 220 -8.01 -3.64 -54.57
C ARG A 220 -8.44 -3.99 -53.14
N VAL A 221 -8.11 -5.19 -52.69
CA VAL A 221 -8.35 -5.64 -51.32
C VAL A 221 -7.51 -4.85 -50.33
N ALA A 222 -6.22 -4.64 -50.61
CA ALA A 222 -5.32 -3.83 -49.80
C ALA A 222 -5.83 -2.38 -49.65
N LYS A 223 -6.31 -1.77 -50.75
CA LYS A 223 -6.95 -0.45 -50.70
C LYS A 223 -8.17 -0.45 -49.78
N LYS A 224 -9.09 -1.42 -49.93
CA LYS A 224 -10.30 -1.52 -49.10
C LYS A 224 -9.97 -1.78 -47.62
N PHE A 225 -8.94 -2.57 -47.31
CA PHE A 225 -8.43 -2.74 -45.95
C PHE A 225 -7.88 -1.44 -45.37
N ASN A 226 -7.07 -0.69 -46.13
CA ASN A 226 -6.53 0.59 -45.69
C ASN A 226 -7.65 1.61 -45.46
N ASP A 227 -8.61 1.72 -46.37
CA ASP A 227 -9.79 2.59 -46.23
C ASP A 227 -10.58 2.21 -44.96
N MET A 228 -10.71 0.91 -44.68
CA MET A 228 -11.36 0.41 -43.47
C MET A 228 -10.57 0.79 -42.21
N PHE A 229 -9.25 0.60 -42.16
CA PHE A 229 -8.41 1.04 -41.04
C PHE A 229 -8.52 2.56 -40.81
N ILE A 230 -8.49 3.37 -41.88
CA ILE A 230 -8.64 4.83 -41.78
C ILE A 230 -10.01 5.19 -41.18
N SER A 231 -11.08 4.51 -41.62
CA SER A 231 -12.43 4.78 -41.14
C SER A 231 -12.64 4.49 -39.64
N PHE A 232 -11.77 3.70 -39.01
CA PHE A 232 -11.82 3.40 -37.58
C PHE A 232 -10.92 4.31 -36.74
N ARG A 233 -10.09 5.19 -37.35
CA ARG A 233 -9.26 6.14 -36.59
C ARG A 233 -10.08 7.05 -35.67
N PRO A 234 -11.23 7.63 -36.07
CA PRO A 234 -12.03 8.44 -35.15
C PRO A 234 -12.54 7.63 -33.96
N LEU A 235 -12.96 6.37 -34.17
CA LEU A 235 -13.36 5.48 -33.08
C LEU A 235 -12.20 5.20 -32.13
N THR A 236 -11.01 4.96 -32.66
CA THR A 236 -9.78 4.83 -31.85
C THR A 236 -9.54 6.06 -31.00
N GLU A 237 -9.66 7.26 -31.59
CA GLU A 237 -9.46 8.52 -30.88
C GLU A 237 -10.50 8.72 -29.76
N MET A 238 -11.76 8.33 -29.99
CA MET A 238 -12.81 8.38 -28.96
C MET A 238 -12.52 7.50 -27.74
N VAL A 239 -11.82 6.36 -27.92
CA VAL A 239 -11.51 5.43 -26.82
C VAL A 239 -10.10 5.60 -26.25
N THR A 240 -9.33 6.55 -26.76
CA THR A 240 -7.93 6.78 -26.35
C THR A 240 -7.81 8.05 -25.54
N ILE A 241 -7.16 7.96 -24.37
CA ILE A 241 -6.83 9.15 -23.56
C ILE A 241 -5.74 9.96 -24.29
N ILE A 242 -6.00 11.24 -24.54
CA ILE A 242 -5.05 12.15 -25.19
C ILE A 242 -3.79 12.29 -24.32
N GLY A 243 -2.62 12.14 -24.94
CA GLY A 243 -1.33 12.28 -24.23
C GLY A 243 -1.04 11.18 -23.21
N ARG A 244 -1.75 10.03 -23.25
CA ARG A 244 -1.67 8.97 -22.24
C ARG A 244 -0.26 8.55 -21.86
N SER A 245 0.67 8.46 -22.82
CA SER A 245 2.06 8.04 -22.58
C SER A 245 2.91 9.04 -21.80
N TRP A 246 2.44 10.28 -21.66
CA TRP A 246 3.10 11.37 -20.92
C TRP A 246 2.47 11.65 -19.55
N LEU A 247 1.35 11.00 -19.23
CA LEU A 247 0.72 11.08 -17.92
C LEU A 247 1.41 10.11 -16.95
N TYR A 248 1.50 10.50 -15.68
CA TYR A 248 2.08 9.70 -14.61
C TYR A 248 1.27 9.83 -13.32
N PRO A 249 1.16 8.77 -12.50
CA PRO A 249 0.44 8.85 -11.24
C PRO A 249 1.35 9.33 -10.11
N VAL A 250 0.73 9.85 -9.05
CA VAL A 250 1.37 10.07 -7.74
C VAL A 250 0.83 9.02 -6.78
N ALA A 251 1.70 8.18 -6.22
CA ALA A 251 1.29 7.06 -5.37
C ALA A 251 0.48 7.48 -4.13
N ALA A 252 0.76 8.67 -3.59
CA ALA A 252 0.03 9.25 -2.46
C ALA A 252 -1.34 9.85 -2.85
N HIS A 253 -1.66 9.95 -4.14
CA HIS A 253 -2.95 10.49 -4.59
C HIS A 253 -4.10 9.58 -4.15
N ILE A 254 -5.17 10.16 -3.59
CA ILE A 254 -6.30 9.42 -2.99
C ILE A 254 -6.95 8.38 -3.91
N SER A 255 -7.02 8.62 -5.22
CA SER A 255 -7.60 7.70 -6.21
C SER A 255 -6.62 6.68 -6.82
N PHE A 256 -5.35 6.65 -6.38
CA PHE A 256 -4.30 5.85 -7.03
C PHE A 256 -4.72 4.37 -7.26
N PRO A 257 -5.23 3.60 -6.28
CA PRO A 257 -5.68 2.21 -6.43
C PRO A 257 -6.89 2.04 -7.35
N VAL A 258 -7.85 2.97 -7.29
CA VAL A 258 -9.02 2.97 -8.18
C VAL A 258 -8.56 3.15 -9.63
N SER A 259 -7.55 4.00 -9.83
CA SER A 259 -6.97 4.29 -11.14
C SER A 259 -5.95 3.24 -11.60
N THR A 260 -5.47 2.35 -10.73
CA THR A 260 -4.46 1.32 -11.04
C THR A 260 -4.74 0.52 -12.31
N PRO A 261 -5.99 0.09 -12.61
CA PRO A 261 -6.28 -0.58 -13.88
C PRO A 261 -5.89 0.24 -15.11
N SER A 262 -5.99 1.57 -15.05
CA SER A 262 -5.58 2.49 -16.12
C SER A 262 -4.08 2.56 -16.30
N TRP A 263 -3.30 2.23 -15.27
CA TRP A 263 -1.83 2.23 -15.28
C TRP A 263 -1.22 0.86 -15.57
N LYS A 264 -2.04 -0.19 -15.76
CA LYS A 264 -1.52 -1.55 -15.93
C LYS A 264 -0.70 -1.73 -17.21
N LEU A 265 0.53 -2.19 -17.03
CA LEU A 265 1.47 -2.57 -18.07
C LEU A 265 1.61 -4.09 -18.16
N GLU A 266 1.82 -4.58 -19.38
CA GLU A 266 2.22 -5.96 -19.61
C GLU A 266 3.69 -6.17 -19.21
N VAL A 267 4.00 -7.18 -18.41
CA VAL A 267 5.34 -7.34 -17.82
C VAL A 267 6.44 -7.51 -18.87
N THR A 268 6.18 -8.25 -19.94
CA THR A 268 7.19 -8.56 -20.97
C THR A 268 7.46 -7.42 -21.93
N THR A 269 6.41 -6.69 -22.33
CA THR A 269 6.51 -5.63 -23.33
C THR A 269 6.58 -4.24 -22.72
N THR A 270 6.19 -4.10 -21.44
CA THR A 270 5.98 -2.82 -20.71
C THR A 270 5.03 -1.86 -21.43
N ARG A 271 4.15 -2.39 -22.28
CA ARG A 271 3.15 -1.63 -23.03
C ARG A 271 1.86 -1.49 -22.24
N LEU A 272 1.10 -0.44 -22.56
CA LEU A 272 -0.27 -0.31 -22.07
C LEU A 272 -1.11 -1.45 -22.62
N HIS A 273 -1.89 -2.07 -21.75
CA HIS A 273 -2.81 -3.11 -22.18
C HIS A 273 -3.99 -2.51 -22.96
N GLN A 274 -4.09 -2.82 -24.25
CA GLN A 274 -5.18 -2.39 -25.12
C GLN A 274 -6.26 -3.47 -25.21
N ARG A 275 -7.53 -3.11 -24.96
CA ARG A 275 -8.64 -4.08 -24.92
C ARG A 275 -9.23 -4.41 -26.30
N ALA A 276 -9.20 -3.48 -27.26
CA ALA A 276 -9.81 -3.66 -28.58
C ALA A 276 -8.74 -3.65 -29.69
N HIS A 277 -8.93 -4.43 -30.75
CA HIS A 277 -8.06 -4.41 -31.93
C HIS A 277 -8.42 -3.22 -32.84
N LEU A 278 -7.93 -2.03 -32.47
CA LEU A 278 -8.17 -0.79 -33.19
C LEU A 278 -6.84 -0.20 -33.70
N PRO A 279 -6.88 0.67 -34.72
CA PRO A 279 -5.69 1.33 -35.26
C PRO A 279 -5.19 2.44 -34.32
N TYR A 280 -4.67 2.07 -33.14
CA TYR A 280 -4.06 3.01 -32.19
C TYR A 280 -2.81 3.67 -32.75
N LYS A 281 -2.51 4.85 -32.20
CA LYS A 281 -1.24 5.54 -32.43
C LYS A 281 -0.07 4.65 -31.98
N SER A 282 1.04 4.73 -32.70
CA SER A 282 2.26 3.96 -32.41
C SER A 282 2.78 4.15 -30.99
N GLU A 283 2.58 5.34 -30.41
CA GLU A 283 2.94 5.70 -29.03
C GLU A 283 2.33 4.75 -27.98
N LEU A 284 1.09 4.27 -28.18
CA LEU A 284 0.44 3.34 -27.25
C LEU A 284 0.97 1.90 -27.35
N PHE A 285 1.62 1.57 -28.46
CA PHE A 285 2.31 0.30 -28.66
C PHE A 285 3.80 0.38 -28.27
N ALA A 286 4.30 1.55 -27.91
CA ALA A 286 5.65 1.70 -27.39
C ALA A 286 5.73 1.23 -25.92
N PRO A 287 6.88 0.68 -25.49
CA PRO A 287 7.21 0.54 -24.08
C PRO A 287 6.97 1.86 -23.31
N GLN A 288 6.28 1.82 -22.18
CA GLN A 288 5.98 3.01 -21.38
C GLN A 288 7.15 3.37 -20.44
N SER A 289 8.32 3.61 -21.04
CA SER A 289 9.56 3.85 -20.31
C SER A 289 9.51 5.13 -19.47
N PHE A 290 8.87 6.20 -19.96
CA PHE A 290 8.73 7.45 -19.21
C PHE A 290 7.95 7.26 -17.91
N LEU A 291 6.81 6.58 -17.96
CA LEU A 291 6.01 6.24 -16.78
C LEU A 291 6.82 5.45 -15.74
N LEU A 292 7.53 4.40 -16.18
CA LEU A 292 8.34 3.58 -15.29
C LEU A 292 9.54 4.32 -14.72
N TYR A 293 10.18 5.16 -15.54
CA TYR A 293 11.27 6.02 -15.12
C TYR A 293 10.82 7.00 -14.02
N THR A 294 9.71 7.74 -14.23
CA THR A 294 9.18 8.68 -13.23
C THR A 294 8.82 7.98 -11.93
N LEU A 295 8.25 6.77 -11.99
CA LEU A 295 7.93 5.98 -10.80
C LEU A 295 9.17 5.52 -10.05
N LEU A 296 10.11 4.84 -10.72
CA LEU A 296 11.31 4.28 -10.08
C LEU A 296 12.23 5.35 -9.48
N ARG A 297 12.23 6.54 -10.06
CA ARG A 297 13.04 7.67 -9.59
C ARG A 297 12.54 8.26 -8.27
N GLN A 298 11.24 8.17 -8.00
CA GLN A 298 10.67 8.73 -6.78
C GLN A 298 11.00 7.84 -5.57
N PRO A 299 11.28 8.42 -4.39
CA PRO A 299 11.38 7.66 -3.15
C PRO A 299 10.13 6.80 -2.91
N ARG A 300 10.31 5.55 -2.46
CA ARG A 300 9.23 4.54 -2.31
C ARG A 300 8.52 4.16 -3.63
N GLY A 301 9.02 4.62 -4.78
CA GLY A 301 8.44 4.33 -6.09
C GLY A 301 8.47 2.85 -6.48
N LYS A 302 9.51 2.12 -6.02
CA LYS A 302 9.64 0.66 -6.23
C LYS A 302 8.45 -0.14 -5.70
N ASP A 303 7.79 0.34 -4.65
CA ASP A 303 6.66 -0.37 -4.01
C ASP A 303 5.40 -0.31 -4.90
N THR A 304 5.34 0.66 -5.83
CA THR A 304 4.22 0.84 -6.78
C THR A 304 4.24 -0.13 -7.96
N ILE A 305 5.40 -0.76 -8.25
CA ILE A 305 5.59 -1.64 -9.42
C ILE A 305 4.57 -2.79 -9.41
N SER A 306 4.29 -3.34 -8.22
CA SER A 306 3.34 -4.45 -8.06
C SER A 306 1.90 -4.10 -8.48
N TYR A 307 1.51 -2.83 -8.35
CA TYR A 307 0.20 -2.32 -8.75
C TYR A 307 0.14 -2.04 -10.25
N VAL A 308 1.22 -1.48 -10.80
CA VAL A 308 1.34 -1.10 -12.21
C VAL A 308 1.57 -2.31 -13.13
N MET A 309 2.16 -3.40 -12.63
CA MET A 309 2.45 -4.58 -13.43
C MET A 309 1.29 -5.58 -13.45
N ARG A 310 0.82 -5.97 -14.64
CA ARG A 310 -0.19 -7.01 -14.80
C ARG A 310 0.44 -8.40 -14.78
N GLN A 311 0.24 -9.13 -13.69
CA GLN A 311 0.62 -10.55 -13.62
C GLN A 311 -0.46 -11.46 -14.21
N ASN A 312 -0.04 -12.58 -14.80
CA ASN A 312 -0.94 -13.63 -15.28
C ASN A 312 -1.08 -14.70 -14.17
N THR A 313 -2.30 -14.91 -13.66
CA THR A 313 -2.57 -15.76 -12.49
C THR A 313 -2.26 -17.24 -12.69
N ASN A 314 -2.15 -17.69 -13.95
CA ASN A 314 -2.00 -19.11 -14.30
C ASN A 314 -0.55 -19.50 -14.65
N LEU A 315 0.40 -18.57 -14.58
CA LEU A 315 1.81 -18.79 -14.90
C LEU A 315 2.71 -18.38 -13.73
N THR A 316 3.95 -18.85 -13.74
CA THR A 316 4.97 -18.36 -12.80
C THR A 316 5.06 -16.83 -12.89
N PRO A 317 5.16 -16.11 -11.74
CA PRO A 317 5.20 -14.65 -11.73
C PRO A 317 6.31 -14.13 -12.63
N GLN A 318 5.94 -13.45 -13.71
CA GLN A 318 6.89 -12.81 -14.61
C GLN A 318 7.47 -11.58 -13.92
N ARG A 319 8.79 -11.39 -14.06
CA ARG A 319 9.52 -10.27 -13.48
C ARG A 319 9.78 -9.21 -14.55
N LEU A 320 9.65 -7.95 -14.16
CA LEU A 320 10.02 -6.81 -14.99
C LEU A 320 11.53 -6.82 -15.19
N GLN A 321 12.04 -6.45 -16.37
CA GLN A 321 13.48 -6.21 -16.58
C GLN A 321 13.75 -4.72 -16.61
N CYS A 322 14.31 -4.18 -15.53
CA CYS A 322 14.56 -2.75 -15.32
C CYS A 322 15.98 -2.31 -15.71
N ASP A 323 16.82 -3.19 -16.25
CA ASP A 323 18.27 -2.97 -16.44
C ASP A 323 18.58 -1.63 -17.13
N GLU A 324 17.88 -1.33 -18.23
CA GLU A 324 18.06 -0.11 -19.01
C GLU A 324 17.58 1.16 -18.27
N LEU A 325 16.50 1.05 -17.49
CA LEU A 325 15.98 2.16 -16.68
C LEU A 325 16.93 2.48 -15.52
N LEU A 326 17.42 1.46 -14.82
CA LEU A 326 18.39 1.63 -13.73
C LEU A 326 19.68 2.26 -14.23
N HIS A 327 20.18 1.78 -15.38
CA HIS A 327 21.33 2.36 -16.06
C HIS A 327 21.13 3.87 -16.33
N MET A 328 20.00 4.27 -16.92
CA MET A 328 19.72 5.68 -17.18
C MET A 328 19.68 6.53 -15.90
N ILE A 329 19.01 6.05 -14.85
CA ILE A 329 18.89 6.76 -13.57
C ILE A 329 20.28 6.95 -12.92
N ILE A 330 21.15 5.94 -12.98
CA ILE A 330 22.52 6.01 -12.45
C ILE A 330 23.34 7.05 -13.24
N LEU A 331 23.36 6.96 -14.57
CA LEU A 331 24.15 7.88 -15.40
C LEU A 331 23.68 9.33 -15.30
N GLU A 332 22.37 9.55 -15.22
CA GLU A 332 21.83 10.90 -15.02
C GLU A 332 22.26 11.47 -13.67
N ALA A 333 22.20 10.69 -12.59
CA ALA A 333 22.70 11.12 -11.29
C ALA A 333 24.21 11.43 -11.31
N MET A 334 25.02 10.60 -12.00
CA MET A 334 26.44 10.89 -12.19
C MET A 334 26.68 12.15 -13.02
N SER A 335 25.90 12.38 -14.06
CA SER A 335 25.98 13.57 -14.92
C SER A 335 25.58 14.84 -14.17
N GLU A 336 24.53 14.80 -13.37
CA GLU A 336 24.12 15.93 -12.53
C GLU A 336 25.15 16.24 -11.44
N MET A 337 25.77 15.22 -10.85
CA MET A 337 26.88 15.41 -9.91
C MET A 337 28.05 16.18 -10.51
N GLU A 338 28.35 16.01 -11.81
CA GLU A 338 29.38 16.81 -12.50
C GLU A 338 29.06 18.30 -12.52
N LYS A 339 27.77 18.65 -12.61
CA LYS A 339 27.28 20.03 -12.71
C LYS A 339 27.23 20.75 -11.36
N THR A 340 27.14 20.00 -10.26
CA THR A 340 27.03 20.57 -8.91
C THR A 340 28.40 20.81 -8.27
N ASP A 341 28.50 21.90 -7.51
CA ASP A 341 29.64 22.21 -6.62
C ASP A 341 29.40 21.76 -5.17
N THR A 342 28.20 21.25 -4.87
CA THR A 342 27.88 20.67 -3.56
C THR A 342 28.71 19.41 -3.34
N ARG A 343 29.19 19.22 -2.12
CA ARG A 343 29.98 18.04 -1.76
C ARG A 343 29.15 16.77 -1.84
N LEU A 344 29.80 15.64 -2.03
CA LEU A 344 29.14 14.34 -2.20
C LEU A 344 28.37 13.91 -0.94
N ASP A 345 28.86 14.25 0.24
CA ASP A 345 28.25 14.00 1.55
C ASP A 345 27.06 14.90 1.89
N ASP A 346 26.80 15.94 1.09
CA ASP A 346 25.68 16.84 1.36
C ASP A 346 24.34 16.09 1.30
N PRO A 347 23.44 16.31 2.28
CA PRO A 347 22.13 15.65 2.31
C PRO A 347 21.32 15.80 1.01
N ALA A 348 21.46 16.90 0.27
CA ALA A 348 20.77 17.13 -0.99
C ALA A 348 21.22 16.15 -2.09
N ASN A 349 22.52 15.84 -2.15
CA ASN A 349 23.07 14.88 -3.11
C ASN A 349 22.79 13.44 -2.66
N GLN A 350 22.94 13.17 -1.36
CA GLN A 350 22.68 11.84 -0.79
C GLN A 350 21.23 11.41 -0.88
N TYR A 351 20.29 12.36 -0.94
CA TYR A 351 18.87 12.08 -1.10
C TYR A 351 18.57 11.11 -2.24
N GLN A 352 19.11 11.39 -3.43
CA GLN A 352 18.88 10.58 -4.63
C GLN A 352 19.80 9.36 -4.67
N TRP A 353 21.06 9.46 -4.24
CA TRP A 353 21.97 8.30 -4.20
C TRP A 353 21.49 7.20 -3.26
N MET A 354 20.90 7.57 -2.12
CA MET A 354 20.22 6.62 -1.23
C MET A 354 19.03 5.93 -1.92
N ASN A 355 18.20 6.69 -2.65
CA ASN A 355 17.07 6.11 -3.38
C ASN A 355 17.53 5.17 -4.51
N ILE A 356 18.56 5.56 -5.26
CA ILE A 356 19.18 4.72 -6.31
C ILE A 356 19.71 3.43 -5.69
N THR A 357 20.46 3.54 -4.60
CA THR A 357 21.03 2.37 -3.90
C THR A 357 19.92 1.41 -3.47
N GLN A 358 18.85 1.89 -2.84
CA GLN A 358 17.71 1.04 -2.46
C GLN A 358 16.99 0.43 -3.67
N THR A 359 16.72 1.21 -4.71
CA THR A 359 15.99 0.76 -5.90
C THR A 359 16.77 -0.28 -6.70
N VAL A 360 18.08 -0.09 -6.88
CA VAL A 360 18.97 -1.05 -7.56
C VAL A 360 19.10 -2.32 -6.72
N THR A 361 19.32 -2.18 -5.41
CA THR A 361 19.45 -3.32 -4.48
C THR A 361 18.17 -4.16 -4.49
N PHE A 362 17.00 -3.53 -4.35
CA PHE A 362 15.70 -4.17 -4.46
C PHE A 362 15.54 -4.90 -5.80
N SER A 363 15.85 -4.24 -6.92
CA SER A 363 15.67 -4.79 -8.25
C SER A 363 16.55 -6.02 -8.50
N LEU A 364 17.80 -6.00 -8.02
CA LEU A 364 18.71 -7.13 -8.13
C LEU A 364 18.30 -8.29 -7.20
N LEU A 365 17.96 -8.01 -5.93
CA LEU A 365 17.53 -9.03 -4.95
C LEU A 365 16.27 -9.78 -5.39
N HIS A 366 15.31 -9.06 -5.97
CA HIS A 366 14.05 -9.64 -6.44
C HIS A 366 14.15 -10.17 -7.89
N GLY A 367 15.32 -10.07 -8.54
CA GLY A 367 15.55 -10.50 -9.92
C GLY A 367 14.72 -9.76 -10.96
N ASN A 368 14.44 -8.47 -10.72
CA ASN A 368 13.90 -7.53 -11.71
C ASN A 368 15.00 -6.89 -12.57
N ALA A 369 16.27 -7.18 -12.29
CA ALA A 369 17.42 -6.78 -13.10
C ALA A 369 18.51 -7.87 -13.01
N SER A 370 19.36 -7.93 -14.03
CA SER A 370 20.53 -8.80 -14.08
C SER A 370 21.80 -8.00 -13.80
N PHE A 371 22.60 -8.47 -12.85
CA PHE A 371 23.87 -7.82 -12.49
C PHE A 371 24.84 -7.77 -13.68
N SER A 372 25.07 -8.91 -14.36
CA SER A 372 25.86 -8.98 -15.59
C SER A 372 25.41 -7.99 -16.67
N ARG A 373 24.10 -7.94 -17.00
CA ARG A 373 23.58 -7.03 -18.03
C ARG A 373 23.75 -5.57 -17.62
N LEU A 374 23.44 -5.23 -16.38
CA LEU A 374 23.59 -3.86 -15.86
C LEU A 374 25.05 -3.39 -15.94
N LEU A 375 26.01 -4.20 -15.50
CA LEU A 375 27.44 -3.86 -15.58
C LEU A 375 27.90 -3.67 -17.03
N LYS A 376 27.45 -4.54 -17.95
CA LYS A 376 27.79 -4.43 -19.37
C LYS A 376 27.34 -3.09 -19.95
N ILE A 377 26.07 -2.72 -19.77
CA ILE A 377 25.50 -1.48 -20.32
C ILE A 377 26.14 -0.23 -19.68
N LEU A 378 26.41 -0.28 -18.36
CA LEU A 378 27.12 0.79 -17.66
C LEU A 378 28.53 0.99 -18.20
N TYR A 379 29.30 -0.09 -18.37
CA TYR A 379 30.67 0.00 -18.90
C TYR A 379 30.70 0.57 -20.31
N GLU A 380 29.82 0.07 -21.20
CA GLU A 380 29.73 0.55 -22.59
C GLU A 380 29.46 2.06 -22.64
N SER A 381 28.51 2.54 -21.85
CA SER A 381 28.13 3.96 -21.83
C SER A 381 29.15 4.86 -21.12
N LEU A 382 29.74 4.41 -20.01
CA LEU A 382 30.79 5.16 -19.31
C LEU A 382 32.09 5.25 -20.13
N SER A 383 32.34 4.28 -21.01
CA SER A 383 33.50 4.32 -21.92
C SER A 383 33.38 5.43 -22.96
N GLU A 384 32.15 5.82 -23.33
CA GLU A 384 31.88 6.97 -24.21
C GLU A 384 31.95 8.30 -23.46
N THR A 385 31.38 8.37 -22.25
CA THR A 385 31.38 9.57 -21.41
C THR A 385 31.73 9.23 -19.95
N VAL A 386 32.92 9.64 -19.51
CA VAL A 386 33.44 9.31 -18.17
C VAL A 386 33.01 10.37 -17.15
N TYR A 387 32.15 9.99 -16.21
CA TYR A 387 31.78 10.79 -15.03
C TYR A 387 32.61 10.36 -13.82
N ARG A 388 33.33 11.30 -13.18
CA ARG A 388 34.28 11.01 -12.08
C ARG A 388 33.79 11.46 -10.70
N LYS A 389 33.01 12.53 -10.57
CA LYS A 389 32.57 13.02 -9.25
C LYS A 389 31.68 12.02 -8.50
N GLY A 390 30.79 11.30 -9.21
CA GLY A 390 29.87 10.32 -8.63
C GLY A 390 30.40 8.87 -8.55
N ARG A 391 31.68 8.63 -8.81
CA ARG A 391 32.23 7.26 -8.98
C ARG A 391 32.18 6.41 -7.71
N ASP A 392 32.40 7.02 -6.54
CA ASP A 392 32.42 6.29 -5.27
C ASP A 392 31.00 5.79 -4.91
N GLU A 393 29.96 6.54 -5.27
CA GLU A 393 28.57 6.12 -5.11
C GLU A 393 28.18 5.01 -6.09
N LEU A 394 28.68 5.05 -7.34
CA LEU A 394 28.49 3.93 -8.27
C LEU A 394 29.15 2.64 -7.73
N MET A 395 30.39 2.73 -7.24
CA MET A 395 31.05 1.59 -6.61
C MET A 395 30.30 1.12 -5.37
N TRP A 396 29.68 2.04 -4.60
CA TRP A 396 28.85 1.70 -3.45
C TRP A 396 27.61 0.89 -3.82
N VAL A 397 26.93 1.27 -4.91
CA VAL A 397 25.81 0.52 -5.48
C VAL A 397 26.23 -0.88 -5.89
N ILE A 398 27.41 -1.03 -6.52
CA ILE A 398 27.96 -2.34 -6.91
C ILE A 398 28.28 -3.20 -5.67
N LEU A 399 28.90 -2.61 -4.64
CA LEU A 399 29.24 -3.31 -3.41
C LEU A 399 28.01 -3.89 -2.69
N GLN A 400 26.85 -3.21 -2.74
CA GLN A 400 25.63 -3.75 -2.12
C GLN A 400 25.29 -5.16 -2.61
N TYR A 401 25.43 -5.41 -3.91
CA TYR A 401 25.16 -6.72 -4.51
C TYR A 401 26.30 -7.70 -4.27
N VAL A 402 27.54 -7.26 -4.47
CA VAL A 402 28.74 -8.10 -4.28
C VAL A 402 28.82 -8.64 -2.86
N ALA A 403 28.62 -7.79 -1.85
CA ALA A 403 28.72 -8.19 -0.44
C ALA A 403 27.71 -9.29 -0.05
N VAL A 404 26.51 -9.30 -0.64
CA VAL A 404 25.45 -10.28 -0.35
C VAL A 404 25.61 -11.56 -1.17
N TYR A 405 25.99 -11.43 -2.45
CA TYR A 405 25.94 -12.53 -3.42
C TYR A 405 27.30 -12.89 -4.01
N ILE A 406 28.40 -12.60 -3.31
CA ILE A 406 29.75 -12.91 -3.76
C ILE A 406 29.89 -14.33 -4.34
N ASP A 407 29.26 -15.32 -3.72
CA ASP A 407 29.27 -16.72 -4.18
C ASP A 407 28.65 -16.90 -5.58
N ARG A 408 27.66 -16.09 -5.94
CA ARG A 408 26.96 -16.11 -7.24
C ARG A 408 27.61 -15.22 -8.32
N VAL A 409 28.46 -14.27 -7.93
CA VAL A 409 29.13 -13.37 -8.89
C VAL A 409 30.11 -14.15 -9.77
N SER A 410 29.98 -14.11 -11.08
CA SER A 410 30.86 -14.85 -12.00
C SER A 410 32.24 -14.19 -12.15
N ASN A 411 33.24 -14.93 -12.62
CA ASN A 411 34.57 -14.36 -12.90
C ASN A 411 34.49 -13.23 -13.95
N GLU A 412 33.63 -13.37 -14.96
CA GLU A 412 33.39 -12.32 -15.96
C GLU A 412 32.81 -11.05 -15.34
N GLU A 413 31.87 -11.18 -14.40
CA GLU A 413 31.31 -10.03 -13.68
C GLU A 413 32.39 -9.35 -12.81
N MET A 414 33.26 -10.11 -12.15
CA MET A 414 34.38 -9.54 -11.38
C MET A 414 35.35 -8.75 -12.26
N ILE A 415 35.68 -9.29 -13.44
CA ILE A 415 36.53 -8.61 -14.43
C ILE A 415 35.84 -7.32 -14.89
N ARG A 416 34.54 -7.37 -15.22
CA ARG A 416 33.78 -6.17 -15.61
C ARG A 416 33.78 -5.09 -14.52
N VAL A 417 33.62 -5.46 -13.24
CA VAL A 417 33.73 -4.50 -12.13
C VAL A 417 35.13 -3.86 -12.09
N ALA A 418 36.18 -4.66 -12.30
CA ALA A 418 37.55 -4.15 -12.34
C ALA A 418 37.83 -3.22 -13.52
N GLU A 419 37.25 -3.51 -14.69
CA GLU A 419 37.31 -2.63 -15.87
C GLU A 419 36.62 -1.27 -15.60
N ILE A 420 35.44 -1.28 -14.98
CA ILE A 420 34.75 -0.03 -14.57
C ILE A 420 35.60 0.75 -13.56
N TYR A 421 36.22 0.09 -12.57
CA TYR A 421 37.14 0.75 -11.65
C TYR A 421 38.31 1.41 -12.39
N ASN A 422 39.00 0.69 -13.27
CA ASN A 422 40.14 1.24 -14.01
C ASN A 422 39.75 2.43 -14.89
N LEU A 423 38.53 2.43 -15.44
CA LEU A 423 38.00 3.54 -16.22
C LEU A 423 37.76 4.80 -15.37
N LEU A 424 37.18 4.64 -14.17
CA LEU A 424 36.76 5.76 -13.32
C LEU A 424 37.87 6.29 -12.41
N TYR A 425 38.87 5.47 -12.08
CA TYR A 425 39.95 5.77 -11.14
C TYR A 425 41.32 5.86 -11.84
N SER A 426 41.37 6.43 -13.04
CA SER A 426 42.63 6.68 -13.76
C SER A 426 43.61 7.60 -13.01
N ASP A 427 43.08 8.43 -12.11
CA ASP A 427 43.86 9.41 -11.35
C ASP A 427 44.18 8.83 -9.96
N GLU A 428 45.45 8.86 -9.54
CA GLU A 428 45.84 8.42 -8.20
C GLU A 428 45.26 9.36 -7.14
N GLN A 429 44.36 8.83 -6.31
CA GLN A 429 43.82 9.56 -5.17
C GLN A 429 44.42 9.10 -3.84
N THR A 430 44.69 10.07 -2.98
CA THR A 430 45.08 9.88 -1.58
C THR A 430 43.98 10.41 -0.68
N TRP A 431 43.62 9.65 0.36
CA TRP A 431 42.70 10.12 1.39
C TRP A 431 43.27 11.38 2.07
N SER A 432 42.47 12.44 2.16
CA SER A 432 42.86 13.73 2.75
C SER A 432 41.90 14.22 3.85
N GLY A 433 40.87 13.43 4.18
CA GLY A 433 39.88 13.75 5.21
C GLY A 433 40.23 13.21 6.60
N ALA A 434 39.46 13.62 7.61
CA ALA A 434 39.42 12.94 8.90
C ALA A 434 38.38 11.81 8.87
N ASP A 435 38.56 10.77 9.69
CA ASP A 435 37.61 9.66 9.87
C ASP A 435 36.34 10.07 10.63
N THR A 436 36.20 11.35 10.96
CA THR A 436 35.02 11.95 11.60
C THR A 436 33.80 12.02 10.67
N ASP A 437 33.97 11.81 9.36
CA ASP A 437 32.89 11.69 8.39
C ASP A 437 32.76 10.24 7.87
N PRO A 438 31.87 9.43 8.49
CA PRO A 438 31.74 8.02 8.15
C PRO A 438 31.37 7.76 6.71
N LEU A 439 30.56 8.65 6.12
CA LEU A 439 30.03 8.44 4.78
C LEU A 439 31.15 8.59 3.76
N LEU A 440 31.85 9.73 3.74
CA LEU A 440 32.97 9.94 2.82
C LEU A 440 34.08 8.91 3.01
N PHE A 441 34.42 8.62 4.27
CA PHE A 441 35.48 7.68 4.61
C PHE A 441 35.17 6.28 4.07
N VAL A 442 33.93 5.80 4.28
CA VAL A 442 33.51 4.50 3.77
C VAL A 442 33.46 4.51 2.25
N ARG A 443 32.85 5.54 1.62
CA ARG A 443 32.72 5.65 0.16
C ARG A 443 34.07 5.57 -0.53
N PHE A 444 35.10 6.22 0.03
CA PHE A 444 36.47 6.14 -0.48
C PHE A 444 37.05 4.71 -0.45
N LEU A 445 36.75 3.93 0.60
CA LEU A 445 37.26 2.56 0.79
C LEU A 445 36.42 1.47 0.11
N VAL A 446 35.32 1.83 -0.56
CA VAL A 446 34.43 0.87 -1.22
C VAL A 446 35.16 -0.02 -2.23
N PRO A 447 36.02 0.50 -3.14
CA PRO A 447 36.76 -0.35 -4.06
C PRO A 447 37.61 -1.39 -3.34
N ALA A 448 38.28 -1.02 -2.25
CA ALA A 448 39.07 -1.96 -1.45
C ALA A 448 38.20 -3.06 -0.82
N ALA A 449 37.01 -2.71 -0.31
CA ALA A 449 36.06 -3.68 0.20
C ALA A 449 35.62 -4.69 -0.88
N ILE A 450 35.31 -4.23 -2.10
CA ILE A 450 34.96 -5.10 -3.24
C ILE A 450 36.08 -6.11 -3.51
N TRP A 451 37.33 -5.65 -3.57
CA TRP A 451 38.49 -6.50 -3.81
C TRP A 451 38.71 -7.53 -2.70
N ILE A 452 38.47 -7.17 -1.44
CA ILE A 452 38.55 -8.12 -0.30
C ILE A 452 37.53 -9.25 -0.48
N HIS A 453 36.29 -8.96 -0.90
CA HIS A 453 35.29 -10.00 -1.23
C HIS A 453 35.76 -10.90 -2.37
N PHE A 454 36.35 -10.32 -3.44
CA PHE A 454 36.88 -11.11 -4.55
C PHE A 454 38.06 -12.00 -4.15
N TYR A 455 39.02 -11.46 -3.39
CA TYR A 455 40.16 -12.22 -2.87
C TYR A 455 39.72 -13.36 -1.97
N LYS A 456 38.71 -13.13 -1.13
CA LYS A 456 38.14 -14.19 -0.31
C LYS A 456 37.56 -15.32 -1.18
N LYS A 457 36.84 -15.00 -2.25
CA LYS A 457 36.24 -16.00 -3.15
C LYS A 457 37.28 -16.74 -3.99
N LEU A 458 38.27 -16.03 -4.53
CA LEU A 458 39.28 -16.61 -5.44
C LEU A 458 40.42 -17.30 -4.68
N GLY A 459 40.60 -17.01 -3.38
CA GLY A 459 41.71 -17.53 -2.60
C GLY A 459 43.04 -17.23 -3.28
N ASN A 460 43.88 -18.25 -3.50
CA ASN A 460 45.19 -18.08 -4.15
C ASN A 460 45.13 -17.87 -5.68
N SER A 461 43.97 -18.10 -6.32
CA SER A 461 43.81 -17.97 -7.78
C SER A 461 43.52 -16.52 -8.25
N HIS A 462 43.50 -15.56 -7.34
CA HIS A 462 43.11 -14.18 -7.64
C HIS A 462 44.02 -13.49 -8.67
N THR A 463 45.31 -13.84 -8.72
CA THR A 463 46.29 -13.29 -9.67
C THR A 463 46.07 -13.74 -11.12
N GLU A 464 45.32 -14.82 -11.33
CA GLU A 464 45.03 -15.36 -12.67
C GLU A 464 43.77 -14.74 -13.29
N VAL A 465 42.84 -14.25 -12.45
CA VAL A 465 41.51 -13.79 -12.88
C VAL A 465 41.39 -12.27 -12.86
N LEU A 466 41.92 -11.60 -11.83
CA LEU A 466 41.77 -10.16 -11.66
C LEU A 466 42.99 -9.39 -12.18
N PRO A 467 42.79 -8.19 -12.76
CA PRO A 467 43.91 -7.31 -13.04
C PRO A 467 44.60 -6.88 -11.74
N LYS A 468 45.91 -6.60 -11.82
CA LYS A 468 46.68 -6.09 -10.68
C LYS A 468 46.08 -4.75 -10.21
N PRO A 469 45.76 -4.59 -8.92
CA PRO A 469 45.20 -3.34 -8.41
C PRO A 469 46.22 -2.19 -8.54
N SER A 470 45.71 -0.97 -8.75
CA SER A 470 46.52 0.26 -8.68
C SER A 470 47.21 0.41 -7.32
N GLU A 471 48.30 1.17 -7.23
CA GLU A 471 49.03 1.35 -5.97
C GLU A 471 48.14 1.99 -4.88
N SER A 472 47.31 2.97 -5.24
CA SER A 472 46.33 3.57 -4.31
C SER A 472 45.35 2.54 -3.75
N LEU A 473 44.73 1.74 -4.62
CA LEU A 473 43.81 0.66 -4.20
C LEU A 473 44.50 -0.37 -3.31
N TRP A 474 45.74 -0.73 -3.63
CA TRP A 474 46.52 -1.67 -2.83
C TRP A 474 46.76 -1.15 -1.42
N ARG A 475 47.10 0.14 -1.25
CA ARG A 475 47.23 0.77 0.07
C ARG A 475 45.93 0.75 0.87
N GLN A 476 44.79 0.96 0.21
CA GLN A 476 43.48 0.88 0.86
C GLN A 476 43.12 -0.55 1.30
N ILE A 477 43.43 -1.56 0.47
CA ILE A 477 43.26 -2.97 0.82
C ILE A 477 44.13 -3.34 2.02
N GLN A 478 45.41 -2.95 1.97
CA GLN A 478 46.35 -3.18 3.06
C GLN A 478 45.87 -2.52 4.36
N PHE A 479 45.39 -1.27 4.28
CA PHE A 479 44.80 -0.57 5.41
C PHE A 479 43.68 -1.38 6.06
N LEU A 480 42.73 -1.93 5.30
CA LEU A 480 41.64 -2.74 5.86
C LEU A 480 42.11 -4.10 6.40
N GLN A 481 43.12 -4.71 5.78
CA GLN A 481 43.70 -5.98 6.23
C GLN A 481 44.47 -5.84 7.54
N GLU A 482 45.24 -4.77 7.72
CA GLU A 482 45.98 -4.50 8.96
C GLU A 482 45.04 -4.36 10.16
N ARG A 483 43.80 -3.92 9.92
CA ARG A 483 42.73 -3.76 10.92
C ARG A 483 42.11 -5.08 11.39
N THR A 484 42.51 -6.22 10.81
CA THR A 484 42.08 -7.56 11.27
C THR A 484 42.93 -8.12 12.41
N ALA A 485 44.01 -7.43 12.80
CA ALA A 485 44.84 -7.80 13.94
C ALA A 485 44.07 -7.75 15.27
N ASP A 486 44.37 -8.67 16.19
CA ASP A 486 43.61 -9.03 17.40
C ASP A 486 43.36 -7.89 18.43
N SER A 487 43.82 -6.67 18.17
CA SER A 487 43.90 -5.60 19.19
C SER A 487 43.87 -4.18 18.62
N ASP A 488 43.10 -3.90 17.54
CA ASP A 488 42.89 -2.50 17.12
C ASP A 488 41.95 -1.77 18.10
N PRO A 489 42.43 -0.79 18.89
CA PRO A 489 41.61 -0.05 19.85
C PRO A 489 40.51 0.79 19.17
N ASN A 490 40.67 1.13 17.88
CA ASN A 490 39.70 1.97 17.17
C ASN A 490 38.41 1.19 16.88
N ILE A 491 38.51 -0.08 16.50
CA ILE A 491 37.32 -0.93 16.23
C ILE A 491 36.52 -1.18 17.52
N GLN A 492 37.22 -1.31 18.64
CA GLN A 492 36.59 -1.51 19.95
C GLN A 492 35.88 -0.24 20.45
N ASN A 493 36.38 0.95 20.09
CA ASN A 493 35.74 2.22 20.45
C ASN A 493 34.74 2.69 19.37
N VAL A 494 33.59 2.00 19.32
CA VAL A 494 32.48 2.28 18.39
C VAL A 494 31.96 3.72 18.47
N ALA A 495 32.07 4.38 19.64
CA ALA A 495 31.58 5.74 19.84
C ALA A 495 32.40 6.76 19.02
N ASP A 496 33.73 6.65 19.07
CA ASP A 496 34.64 7.64 18.50
C ASP A 496 35.14 7.26 17.10
N HIS A 497 35.12 5.98 16.72
CA HIS A 497 35.67 5.49 15.44
C HIS A 497 34.64 4.67 14.62
N ASN A 498 33.40 5.14 14.58
CA ASN A 498 32.31 4.49 13.85
C ASN A 498 32.60 4.33 12.33
N ALA A 499 33.34 5.25 11.70
CA ALA A 499 33.72 5.18 10.29
C ALA A 499 34.61 3.97 9.96
N VAL A 500 35.60 3.68 10.83
CA VAL A 500 36.50 2.52 10.68
C VAL A 500 35.71 1.22 10.86
N LEU A 501 34.86 1.15 11.90
CA LEU A 501 33.97 0.00 12.11
C LEU A 501 33.10 -0.26 10.89
N ALA A 502 32.52 0.77 10.29
CA ALA A 502 31.69 0.65 9.09
C ALA A 502 32.47 0.09 7.90
N ALA A 503 33.68 0.62 7.65
CA ALA A 503 34.53 0.17 6.56
C ALA A 503 34.93 -1.31 6.71
N VAL A 504 35.33 -1.73 7.92
CA VAL A 504 35.66 -3.12 8.25
C VAL A 504 34.41 -4.02 8.11
N ALA A 505 33.27 -3.59 8.65
CA ALA A 505 32.02 -4.33 8.54
C ALA A 505 31.62 -4.58 7.08
N ASN A 506 31.78 -3.61 6.20
CA ASN A 506 31.46 -3.75 4.79
C ASN A 506 32.41 -4.71 4.05
N ALA A 507 33.71 -4.60 4.33
CA ALA A 507 34.74 -5.44 3.71
C ALA A 507 34.65 -6.92 4.12
N TYR A 508 34.33 -7.19 5.39
CA TYR A 508 34.34 -8.54 5.96
C TYR A 508 32.96 -9.14 6.18
N SER A 509 31.88 -8.54 5.67
CA SER A 509 30.51 -9.04 5.88
C SER A 509 30.26 -10.46 5.34
N SER A 510 30.98 -10.89 4.30
CA SER A 510 30.95 -12.27 3.79
C SER A 510 31.84 -13.21 4.60
N ASP A 511 32.62 -12.70 5.55
CA ASP A 511 33.55 -13.41 6.40
C ASP A 511 33.12 -13.48 7.85
N MET A 512 32.12 -14.33 8.10
CA MET A 512 31.47 -14.44 9.40
C MET A 512 32.42 -14.62 10.59
N PRO A 513 33.51 -15.41 10.54
CA PRO A 513 34.45 -15.51 11.66
C PRO A 513 35.10 -14.17 12.02
N ASN A 514 35.60 -13.44 11.01
CA ASN A 514 36.20 -12.11 11.22
C ASN A 514 35.14 -11.05 11.54
N PHE A 515 33.97 -11.11 10.90
CA PHE A 515 32.85 -10.20 11.17
C PHE A 515 32.33 -10.36 12.61
N GLN A 516 32.18 -11.59 13.10
CA GLN A 516 31.76 -11.89 14.47
C GLN A 516 32.77 -11.31 15.47
N LYS A 517 34.05 -11.56 15.22
CA LYS A 517 35.15 -11.14 16.10
C LYS A 517 35.32 -9.63 16.14
N LEU A 518 35.37 -8.97 14.97
CA LEU A 518 35.71 -7.56 14.85
C LEU A 518 34.50 -6.65 15.03
N VAL A 519 33.34 -7.03 14.49
CA VAL A 519 32.17 -6.13 14.39
C VAL A 519 31.10 -6.51 15.40
N LEU A 520 30.59 -7.74 15.37
CA LEU A 520 29.46 -8.12 16.23
C LEU A 520 29.83 -8.03 17.72
N THR A 521 31.03 -8.46 18.08
CA THR A 521 31.51 -8.38 19.48
C THR A 521 31.67 -6.93 19.94
N ALA A 522 32.26 -6.06 19.11
CA ALA A 522 32.41 -4.63 19.44
C ALA A 522 31.05 -3.92 19.58
N VAL A 523 30.12 -4.19 18.67
CA VAL A 523 28.75 -3.64 18.72
C VAL A 523 27.99 -4.20 19.92
N ASP A 524 28.13 -5.48 20.25
CA ASP A 524 27.46 -6.09 21.41
C ASP A 524 27.89 -5.42 22.72
N VAL A 525 29.20 -5.22 22.91
CA VAL A 525 29.78 -4.51 24.05
C VAL A 525 29.34 -3.03 24.08
N PHE A 526 29.26 -2.37 22.93
CA PHE A 526 28.76 -1.00 22.84
C PHE A 526 27.28 -0.90 23.28
N LEU A 527 26.45 -1.87 22.87
CA LEU A 527 25.01 -1.84 23.08
C LEU A 527 24.56 -2.32 24.45
N ASP A 528 25.23 -3.27 25.10
CA ASP A 528 24.80 -3.78 26.43
C ASP A 528 25.88 -3.67 27.53
N GLY A 529 27.12 -3.30 27.17
CA GLY A 529 28.27 -3.17 28.08
C GLY A 529 29.23 -4.35 28.03
N SER A 530 30.44 -4.16 28.56
CA SER A 530 31.42 -5.24 28.70
C SER A 530 30.97 -6.25 29.76
N PRO A 531 31.50 -7.48 29.78
CA PRO A 531 31.20 -8.47 30.82
C PRO A 531 31.43 -7.96 32.25
N GLU A 532 32.37 -7.02 32.44
CA GLU A 532 32.64 -6.36 33.72
C GLU A 532 31.57 -5.31 34.07
N GLU A 533 31.07 -4.60 33.07
CA GLU A 533 29.97 -3.63 33.20
C GLU A 533 28.58 -4.27 33.24
N MET A 534 28.44 -5.57 32.91
CA MET A 534 27.15 -6.27 32.92
C MET A 534 26.47 -6.27 34.29
N ASN A 535 27.16 -5.95 35.38
CA ASN A 535 26.55 -5.76 36.70
C ASN A 535 25.87 -4.39 36.87
N THR A 536 26.27 -3.39 36.09
CA THR A 536 25.60 -2.08 36.07
C THR A 536 24.16 -2.24 35.54
N VAL A 537 23.23 -1.52 36.13
CA VAL A 537 21.81 -1.55 35.76
C VAL A 537 21.33 -0.15 35.46
N TRP A 538 20.40 -0.04 34.52
CA TRP A 538 19.62 1.16 34.31
C TRP A 538 18.16 0.88 34.66
N HIS A 539 17.52 1.89 35.26
CA HIS A 539 16.11 1.84 35.61
C HIS A 539 15.30 2.54 34.52
N LEU A 540 14.52 1.72 33.80
CA LEU A 540 13.40 2.18 32.99
C LEU A 540 12.33 2.83 33.89
N PRO A 541 11.32 3.52 33.32
CA PRO A 541 10.18 4.02 34.08
C PRO A 541 9.63 3.00 35.09
N HIS A 542 9.19 3.50 36.26
CA HIS A 542 8.72 2.70 37.40
C HIS A 542 9.78 1.76 38.01
N GLY A 543 11.07 1.99 37.75
CA GLY A 543 12.18 1.27 38.41
C GLY A 543 12.53 -0.08 37.78
N ILE A 544 11.96 -0.43 36.62
CA ILE A 544 12.19 -1.70 35.93
C ILE A 544 13.66 -1.82 35.49
N ILE A 545 14.28 -2.97 35.78
CA ILE A 545 15.72 -3.19 35.57
C ILE A 545 16.03 -3.58 34.12
N SER A 546 16.96 -2.87 33.51
CA SER A 546 17.50 -3.11 32.15
C SER A 546 19.03 -3.01 32.13
N TYR A 547 19.66 -3.44 31.03
CA TYR A 547 21.06 -3.14 30.74
C TYR A 547 21.30 -1.63 30.60
N SER A 548 22.50 -1.16 30.96
CA SER A 548 22.73 0.24 31.31
C SER A 548 22.94 1.21 30.13
N LYS A 549 23.26 0.69 28.95
CA LYS A 549 23.61 1.50 27.77
C LYS A 549 22.36 2.12 27.12
N LYS A 550 22.47 3.40 26.75
CA LYS A 550 21.34 4.20 26.24
C LYS A 550 21.59 4.81 24.86
N THR A 551 22.82 4.77 24.38
CA THR A 551 23.21 5.36 23.10
C THR A 551 23.11 4.30 22.00
N PRO A 552 22.11 4.38 21.09
CA PRO A 552 22.00 3.43 19.97
C PRO A 552 23.04 3.74 18.90
N LEU A 553 23.17 2.84 17.91
CA LEU A 553 24.00 3.10 16.74
C LEU A 553 23.49 4.35 15.99
N PRO A 554 24.38 5.30 15.64
CA PRO A 554 23.99 6.51 14.93
C PRO A 554 23.53 6.19 13.50
N LEU A 555 22.57 6.97 12.98
CA LEU A 555 22.06 6.77 11.61
C LEU A 555 23.15 6.94 10.55
N SER A 556 24.11 7.85 10.75
CA SER A 556 25.26 8.02 9.86
C SER A 556 26.11 6.75 9.72
N LEU A 557 26.29 6.00 10.82
CA LEU A 557 26.95 4.69 10.79
C LEU A 557 26.09 3.68 10.00
N ILE A 558 24.79 3.62 10.28
CA ILE A 558 23.87 2.69 9.61
C ILE A 558 23.82 2.97 8.09
N ASP A 559 23.82 4.23 7.68
CA ASP A 559 23.80 4.65 6.28
C ASP A 559 25.13 4.38 5.56
N SER A 560 26.20 4.23 6.35
CA SER A 560 27.52 3.82 5.89
C SER A 560 27.70 2.30 5.87
N LEU A 561 26.68 1.51 6.24
CA LEU A 561 26.74 0.04 6.22
C LEU A 561 26.01 -0.55 5.01
N THR A 562 26.65 -1.52 4.38
CA THR A 562 26.06 -2.34 3.31
C THR A 562 24.83 -3.07 3.82
N PHE A 563 23.90 -3.39 2.93
CA PHE A 563 22.71 -4.18 3.24
C PHE A 563 23.07 -5.48 3.99
N HIS A 564 24.15 -6.16 3.59
CA HIS A 564 24.59 -7.40 4.22
C HIS A 564 25.06 -7.19 5.67
N ALA A 565 25.91 -6.19 5.90
CA ALA A 565 26.40 -5.86 7.25
C ALA A 565 25.25 -5.44 8.17
N ARG A 566 24.30 -4.62 7.67
CA ARG A 566 23.10 -4.23 8.41
C ARG A 566 22.25 -5.43 8.81
N ASN A 567 22.08 -6.40 7.91
CA ASN A 567 21.32 -7.61 8.22
C ASN A 567 21.95 -8.42 9.36
N HIS A 568 23.27 -8.58 9.40
CA HIS A 568 23.94 -9.28 10.52
C HIS A 568 23.77 -8.55 11.86
N LEU A 569 23.93 -7.21 11.88
CA LEU A 569 23.69 -6.41 13.07
C LEU A 569 22.22 -6.47 13.53
N PHE A 570 21.29 -6.51 12.57
CA PHE A 570 19.87 -6.65 12.86
C PHE A 570 19.56 -8.01 13.51
N GLN A 571 20.12 -9.10 12.97
CA GLN A 571 19.97 -10.43 13.56
C GLN A 571 20.53 -10.52 14.98
N LEU A 572 21.67 -9.87 15.26
CA LEU A 572 22.23 -9.77 16.62
C LEU A 572 21.20 -9.17 17.59
N CYS A 573 20.61 -8.02 17.24
CA CYS A 573 19.64 -7.37 18.10
C CYS A 573 18.34 -8.19 18.22
N LEU A 574 17.86 -8.79 17.12
CA LEU A 574 16.64 -9.59 17.11
C LEU A 574 16.77 -10.86 17.97
N LEU A 575 17.95 -11.48 17.97
CA LEU A 575 18.24 -12.65 18.80
C LEU A 575 18.12 -12.32 20.29
N LYS A 576 18.56 -11.13 20.72
CA LYS A 576 18.42 -10.67 22.12
C LYS A 576 16.97 -10.54 22.57
N LEU A 577 16.08 -10.01 21.71
CA LEU A 577 14.65 -9.97 22.03
C LEU A 577 14.05 -11.38 22.05
N THR A 578 14.43 -12.23 21.09
CA THR A 578 13.94 -13.60 21.00
C THR A 578 14.34 -14.43 22.23
N ALA A 579 15.51 -14.16 22.82
CA ALA A 579 15.98 -14.80 24.04
C ALA A 579 15.04 -14.59 25.24
N MET A 580 14.24 -13.51 25.26
CA MET A 580 13.22 -13.28 26.30
C MET A 580 12.09 -14.33 26.31
N LEU A 581 11.94 -15.10 25.23
CA LEU A 581 10.98 -16.22 25.16
C LEU A 581 11.54 -17.49 25.82
N SER A 582 12.84 -17.53 26.11
CA SER A 582 13.46 -18.69 26.76
C SER A 582 13.24 -18.66 28.27
N VAL A 583 12.90 -19.81 28.85
CA VAL A 583 12.62 -19.95 30.31
C VAL A 583 13.91 -19.89 31.15
N GLN A 584 15.07 -20.02 30.50
CA GLN A 584 16.37 -20.00 31.14
C GLN A 584 17.19 -18.84 30.59
N GLN A 585 17.59 -17.94 31.50
CA GLN A 585 18.64 -16.93 31.39
C GLN A 585 18.14 -15.48 31.34
N THR A 586 18.57 -14.73 32.36
CA THR A 586 18.57 -13.26 32.56
C THR A 586 17.32 -12.62 33.19
N GLN A 587 17.54 -11.96 34.35
CA GLN A 587 16.57 -11.09 35.02
C GLN A 587 16.47 -9.69 34.38
N LYS A 588 17.41 -9.31 33.51
CA LYS A 588 17.55 -7.95 32.94
C LYS A 588 16.90 -7.87 31.56
N LEU A 589 16.13 -6.81 31.32
CA LEU A 589 15.62 -6.50 29.99
C LEU A 589 16.71 -5.93 29.07
N PRO A 590 16.58 -6.05 27.73
CA PRO A 590 17.51 -5.45 26.77
C PRO A 590 17.74 -3.96 27.02
N SER A 591 18.92 -3.45 26.68
CA SER A 591 19.19 -2.02 26.87
C SER A 591 18.32 -1.15 25.94
N PRO A 592 18.04 0.11 26.31
CA PRO A 592 17.43 1.08 25.39
C PRO A 592 18.23 1.27 24.09
N ALA A 593 19.56 1.16 24.16
CA ALA A 593 20.43 1.21 22.98
C ALA A 593 20.18 0.03 22.03
N THR A 594 20.03 -1.18 22.55
CA THR A 594 19.72 -2.40 21.78
C THR A 594 18.36 -2.28 21.09
N ILE A 595 17.31 -1.88 21.82
CA ILE A 595 15.96 -1.72 21.25
C ILE A 595 15.94 -0.66 20.13
N ASP A 596 16.49 0.53 20.36
CA ASP A 596 16.45 1.59 19.35
C ASP A 596 17.37 1.30 18.15
N THR A 597 18.47 0.58 18.34
CA THR A 597 19.32 0.08 17.25
C THR A 597 18.58 -0.94 16.38
N LEU A 598 17.84 -1.88 16.98
CA LEU A 598 16.99 -2.83 16.24
C LEU A 598 15.99 -2.08 15.36
N VAL A 599 15.31 -1.08 15.93
CA VAL A 599 14.32 -0.27 15.22
C VAL A 599 14.95 0.49 14.05
N ARG A 600 16.10 1.15 14.25
CA ARG A 600 16.83 1.87 13.19
C ARG A 600 17.22 0.95 12.05
N LEU A 601 17.76 -0.23 12.36
CA LEU A 601 18.14 -1.22 11.36
C LEU A 601 16.92 -1.77 10.61
N ALA A 602 15.82 -2.05 11.32
CA ALA A 602 14.59 -2.57 10.72
C ALA A 602 13.96 -1.59 9.71
N VAL A 603 13.91 -0.30 10.05
CA VAL A 603 13.27 0.75 9.22
C VAL A 603 14.14 1.17 8.04
N THR A 604 15.47 1.09 8.16
CA THR A 604 16.39 1.46 7.09
C THR A 604 16.70 0.31 6.11
N THR A 605 16.31 -0.92 6.44
CA THR A 605 16.43 -2.11 5.57
C THR A 605 15.14 -2.37 4.80
N GLU A 606 15.23 -3.20 3.75
CA GLU A 606 14.05 -3.63 2.99
C GLU A 606 13.06 -4.39 3.89
N PHE A 607 11.75 -4.17 3.68
CA PHE A 607 10.65 -4.69 4.52
C PHE A 607 10.79 -6.18 4.88
N GLU A 608 11.11 -7.01 3.89
CA GLU A 608 11.23 -8.46 4.02
C GLU A 608 12.33 -8.89 5.02
N TYR A 609 13.38 -8.09 5.16
CA TYR A 609 14.57 -8.42 5.96
C TYR A 609 14.63 -7.68 7.30
N GLY A 610 13.83 -6.64 7.50
CA GLY A 610 13.74 -5.89 8.75
C GLY A 610 12.39 -6.07 9.44
N VAL A 611 11.47 -5.13 9.21
CA VAL A 611 10.17 -5.02 9.88
C VAL A 611 9.36 -6.32 9.85
N LYS A 612 9.35 -7.07 8.74
CA LYS A 612 8.59 -8.34 8.64
C LYS A 612 9.04 -9.38 9.66
N GLN A 613 10.33 -9.44 9.98
CA GLN A 613 10.86 -10.39 10.98
C GLN A 613 10.45 -9.98 12.40
N VAL A 614 10.43 -8.68 12.71
CA VAL A 614 9.90 -8.18 13.99
C VAL A 614 8.40 -8.47 14.12
N LEU A 615 7.63 -8.32 13.04
CA LEU A 615 6.21 -8.70 13.02
C LEU A 615 6.01 -10.21 13.23
N ALA A 616 6.90 -11.05 12.68
CA ALA A 616 6.85 -12.49 12.92
C ALA A 616 7.10 -12.85 14.40
N LEU A 617 7.96 -12.10 15.09
CA LEU A 617 8.22 -12.26 16.53
C LEU A 617 6.96 -11.99 17.38
N LEU A 618 6.06 -11.10 16.94
CA LEU A 618 4.78 -10.88 17.61
C LEU A 618 3.93 -12.16 17.62
N SER A 619 3.83 -12.84 16.47
CA SER A 619 3.08 -14.09 16.37
C SER A 619 3.66 -15.19 17.25
N SER A 620 4.99 -15.34 17.32
CA SER A 620 5.62 -16.35 18.19
C SER A 620 5.48 -16.01 19.68
N THR A 621 5.53 -14.72 20.03
CA THR A 621 5.33 -14.24 21.39
C THR A 621 3.92 -14.55 21.88
N LEU A 622 2.90 -14.27 21.05
CA LEU A 622 1.51 -14.62 21.37
C LEU A 622 1.31 -16.12 21.58
N ALA A 623 1.96 -16.95 20.77
CA ALA A 623 1.91 -18.40 20.96
C ALA A 623 2.56 -18.84 22.28
N SER A 624 3.61 -18.16 22.75
CA SER A 624 4.26 -18.41 24.04
C SER A 624 3.37 -18.01 25.23
N VAL A 625 2.74 -16.83 25.16
CA VAL A 625 1.79 -16.34 26.19
C VAL A 625 0.65 -17.35 26.41
N ASN A 626 0.21 -18.03 25.34
CA ASN A 626 -0.84 -19.06 25.43
C ASN A 626 -0.35 -20.37 26.08
N LYS A 627 0.91 -20.77 25.87
CA LYS A 627 1.45 -22.06 26.34
C LYS A 627 1.84 -22.06 27.81
N ASN A 628 2.32 -20.93 28.32
CA ASN A 628 2.90 -20.82 29.65
C ASN A 628 1.86 -20.57 30.76
N SER A 629 0.58 -20.85 30.52
CA SER A 629 -0.54 -20.59 31.44
C SER A 629 -0.46 -21.34 32.78
N ASN A 630 0.39 -22.38 32.88
CA ASN A 630 0.43 -23.33 33.99
C ASN A 630 1.78 -23.34 34.76
N LEU A 631 2.67 -22.38 34.52
CA LEU A 631 3.96 -22.32 35.21
C LEU A 631 3.80 -21.76 36.64
N GLY A 632 4.41 -22.44 37.61
CA GLY A 632 4.40 -22.02 39.02
C GLY A 632 5.22 -20.73 39.27
N PRO A 633 5.07 -20.09 40.44
CA PRO A 633 5.62 -18.76 40.76
C PRO A 633 7.16 -18.64 40.75
N VAL A 634 7.90 -19.74 40.50
CA VAL A 634 9.37 -19.79 40.52
C VAL A 634 9.98 -19.55 39.12
N GLN A 635 9.19 -19.59 38.04
CA GLN A 635 9.64 -19.31 36.68
C GLN A 635 9.02 -18.00 36.18
N GLN A 636 9.82 -16.94 36.03
CA GLN A 636 9.36 -15.67 35.44
C GLN A 636 9.21 -15.83 33.92
N ASP A 637 7.98 -16.00 33.43
CA ASP A 637 7.66 -15.91 32.01
C ASP A 637 7.66 -14.44 31.55
N ARG A 638 8.66 -14.05 30.75
CA ARG A 638 8.84 -12.70 30.20
C ARG A 638 8.10 -12.48 28.87
N SER A 639 7.28 -13.44 28.44
CA SER A 639 6.51 -13.33 27.20
C SER A 639 5.58 -12.11 27.16
N ARG A 640 5.03 -11.69 28.32
CA ARG A 640 4.19 -10.49 28.45
C ARG A 640 4.97 -9.20 28.30
N ASP A 641 6.16 -9.13 28.91
CA ASP A 641 7.08 -8.00 28.79
C ASP A 641 7.48 -7.82 27.32
N LEU A 642 7.87 -8.92 26.64
CA LEU A 642 8.21 -8.86 25.22
C LEU A 642 7.01 -8.41 24.36
N LEU A 643 5.81 -8.92 24.63
CA LEU A 643 4.60 -8.50 23.92
C LEU A 643 4.34 -7.00 24.08
N PHE A 644 4.54 -6.46 25.29
CA PHE A 644 4.42 -5.02 25.56
C PHE A 644 5.48 -4.21 24.80
N VAL A 645 6.76 -4.63 24.85
CA VAL A 645 7.85 -3.96 24.10
C VAL A 645 7.55 -3.93 22.60
N LEU A 646 7.01 -5.02 22.03
CA LEU A 646 6.60 -5.05 20.63
C LEU A 646 5.44 -4.08 20.36
N CYS A 647 4.46 -3.96 21.26
CA CYS A 647 3.39 -2.96 21.13
C CYS A 647 3.93 -1.52 21.20
N ASP A 648 4.92 -1.25 22.05
CA ASP A 648 5.60 0.05 22.19
C ASP A 648 6.34 0.41 20.88
N ILE A 649 7.11 -0.54 20.31
CA ILE A 649 7.78 -0.37 19.00
C ILE A 649 6.75 -0.13 17.88
N LEU A 650 5.66 -0.90 17.84
CA LEU A 650 4.64 -0.79 16.81
C LEU A 650 3.89 0.55 16.87
N SER A 651 3.63 1.05 18.07
CA SER A 651 2.85 2.28 18.30
C SER A 651 3.64 3.54 18.02
N TYR A 652 4.93 3.58 18.38
CA TYR A 652 5.72 4.82 18.41
C TYR A 652 6.90 4.84 17.42
N ARG A 653 7.22 3.71 16.77
CA ARG A 653 8.33 3.65 15.80
C ARG A 653 7.91 3.13 14.42
N PHE A 654 7.16 2.03 14.36
CA PHE A 654 6.77 1.45 13.06
C PHE A 654 5.50 2.04 12.45
N ILE A 655 4.75 2.85 13.20
CA ILE A 655 3.53 3.49 12.70
C ILE A 655 3.76 4.39 11.47
N SER A 656 4.96 4.97 11.34
CA SER A 656 5.36 5.79 10.19
C SER A 656 5.94 4.98 9.02
N TYR A 657 6.17 3.67 9.21
CA TYR A 657 6.70 2.79 8.18
C TYR A 657 5.58 2.37 7.21
N ALA A 658 5.90 2.31 5.91
CA ALA A 658 4.97 1.85 4.88
C ALA A 658 4.83 0.32 4.89
N LEU A 659 4.04 -0.24 5.83
CA LEU A 659 3.77 -1.68 5.87
C LEU A 659 2.88 -2.11 4.69
N PRO A 660 3.18 -3.24 4.01
CA PRO A 660 2.24 -3.83 3.07
C PRO A 660 0.89 -4.15 3.71
N VAL A 661 -0.20 -3.92 2.95
CA VAL A 661 -1.58 -4.08 3.44
C VAL A 661 -1.84 -5.45 4.05
N GLY A 662 -1.36 -6.53 3.42
CA GLY A 662 -1.54 -7.89 3.94
C GLY A 662 -0.91 -8.08 5.34
N SER A 663 0.24 -7.45 5.59
CA SER A 663 0.89 -7.48 6.91
C SER A 663 0.15 -6.65 7.95
N LYS A 664 -0.43 -5.50 7.56
CA LYS A 664 -1.30 -4.70 8.44
C LYS A 664 -2.55 -5.49 8.86
N VAL A 665 -3.18 -6.21 7.93
CA VAL A 665 -4.33 -7.10 8.23
C VAL A 665 -3.94 -8.18 9.23
N ASN A 666 -2.80 -8.85 9.04
CA ASN A 666 -2.32 -9.86 9.98
C ASN A 666 -2.01 -9.28 11.36
N LEU A 667 -1.36 -8.11 11.42
CA LEU A 667 -1.07 -7.41 12.67
C LEU A 667 -2.34 -7.11 13.47
N MET A 668 -3.33 -6.48 12.83
CA MET A 668 -4.61 -6.15 13.47
C MET A 668 -5.35 -7.41 13.95
N LEU A 669 -5.27 -8.51 13.19
CA LEU A 669 -5.84 -9.77 13.62
C LEU A 669 -5.11 -10.35 14.84
N TRP A 670 -3.78 -10.31 14.86
CA TRP A 670 -2.98 -10.78 16.00
C TRP A 670 -3.32 -9.99 17.26
N CYS A 671 -3.44 -8.66 17.17
CA CYS A 671 -3.90 -7.80 18.27
C CYS A 671 -5.31 -8.19 18.74
N TYR A 672 -6.25 -8.37 17.81
CA TYR A 672 -7.62 -8.80 18.13
C TYR A 672 -7.63 -10.16 18.87
N THR A 673 -6.85 -11.14 18.39
CA THR A 673 -6.75 -12.45 19.05
C THR A 673 -6.09 -12.37 20.42
N ALA A 674 -5.13 -11.47 20.60
CA ALA A 674 -4.44 -11.26 21.87
C ALA A 674 -5.39 -10.69 22.94
N LEU A 675 -6.26 -9.74 22.56
CA LEU A 675 -7.29 -9.18 23.45
C LEU A 675 -8.33 -10.23 23.89
N GLY A 676 -8.46 -11.35 23.17
CA GLY A 676 -9.29 -12.48 23.56
C GLY A 676 -8.68 -13.39 24.63
N ASN A 677 -7.40 -13.26 24.97
CA ASN A 677 -6.74 -14.10 25.96
C ASN A 677 -6.97 -13.56 27.39
N ASN A 678 -7.48 -14.42 28.29
CA ASN A 678 -7.72 -14.09 29.70
C ASN A 678 -6.48 -13.54 30.44
N GLN A 679 -5.29 -14.07 30.19
CA GLN A 679 -4.04 -13.61 30.83
C GLN A 679 -3.66 -12.18 30.38
N VAL A 680 -4.03 -11.82 29.16
CA VAL A 680 -3.86 -10.45 28.63
C VAL A 680 -4.92 -9.53 29.24
N GLN A 681 -6.19 -9.98 29.31
CA GLN A 681 -7.31 -9.20 29.86
C GLN A 681 -7.16 -8.80 31.32
N MET A 682 -6.43 -9.58 32.12
CA MET A 682 -6.13 -9.26 33.51
C MET A 682 -5.01 -8.22 33.66
N ASN A 683 -4.28 -7.89 32.58
CA ASN A 683 -3.27 -6.84 32.58
C ASN A 683 -3.75 -5.63 31.77
N ILE A 684 -4.24 -4.62 32.49
CA ILE A 684 -4.85 -3.42 31.91
C ILE A 684 -3.85 -2.64 31.03
N ALA A 685 -2.59 -2.53 31.45
CA ALA A 685 -1.55 -1.81 30.69
C ALA A 685 -1.27 -2.49 29.34
N LEU A 686 -1.21 -3.83 29.31
CA LEU A 686 -1.03 -4.60 28.09
C LEU A 686 -2.24 -4.53 27.15
N CYS A 687 -3.46 -4.57 27.71
CA CYS A 687 -4.68 -4.35 26.93
C CYS A 687 -4.70 -2.96 26.29
N SER A 688 -4.40 -1.91 27.08
CA SER A 688 -4.29 -0.54 26.57
C SER A 688 -3.24 -0.43 25.47
N ALA A 689 -2.07 -1.06 25.62
CA ALA A 689 -1.04 -1.06 24.59
C ALA A 689 -1.49 -1.73 23.27
N LEU A 690 -2.22 -2.85 23.35
CA LEU A 690 -2.80 -3.52 22.17
C LEU A 690 -3.88 -2.68 21.50
N GLU A 691 -4.77 -2.07 22.29
CA GLU A 691 -5.80 -1.14 21.79
C GLU A 691 -5.17 0.09 21.14
N GLN A 692 -4.08 0.62 21.70
CA GLN A 692 -3.31 1.74 21.13
C GLN A 692 -2.70 1.39 19.77
N VAL A 693 -2.17 0.16 19.60
CA VAL A 693 -1.71 -0.32 18.28
C VAL A 693 -2.88 -0.33 17.30
N MET A 694 -4.04 -0.89 17.68
CA MET A 694 -5.20 -0.95 16.79
C MET A 694 -5.75 0.43 16.43
N LEU A 695 -5.91 1.31 17.42
CA LEU A 695 -6.39 2.68 17.25
C LEU A 695 -5.52 3.47 16.26
N ARG A 696 -4.20 3.42 16.41
CA ARG A 696 -3.25 4.14 15.52
C ARG A 696 -3.31 3.63 14.09
N TYR A 697 -3.31 2.32 13.90
CA TYR A 697 -3.34 1.74 12.55
C TYR A 697 -4.70 1.95 11.87
N TRP A 698 -5.83 2.01 12.60
CA TRP A 698 -7.10 2.37 11.98
C TRP A 698 -7.19 3.85 11.61
N MET A 699 -6.67 4.73 12.46
CA MET A 699 -6.77 6.19 12.28
C MET A 699 -5.76 6.74 11.27
N TRP A 700 -4.54 6.22 11.23
CA TRP A 700 -3.42 6.76 10.45
C TRP A 700 -2.97 5.82 9.32
N ASN A 701 -3.88 4.99 8.82
CA ASN A 701 -3.70 4.36 7.51
C ASN A 701 -4.11 5.33 6.41
N SER A 702 -3.48 5.19 5.23
CA SER A 702 -4.01 5.89 4.06
C SER A 702 -5.46 5.43 3.80
N PRO A 703 -6.33 6.32 3.28
CA PRO A 703 -7.73 5.96 2.98
C PRO A 703 -7.87 4.65 2.19
N GLN A 704 -6.95 4.44 1.26
CA GLN A 704 -6.89 3.27 0.40
C GLN A 704 -6.62 1.98 1.15
N GLU A 705 -5.59 1.96 1.99
CA GLU A 705 -5.25 0.80 2.80
C GLU A 705 -6.38 0.49 3.79
N MET A 706 -7.02 1.53 4.32
CA MET A 706 -8.17 1.41 5.20
C MET A 706 -9.37 0.73 4.52
N PHE A 707 -9.62 0.99 3.23
CA PHE A 707 -10.65 0.27 2.47
C PHE A 707 -10.36 -1.23 2.39
N TYR A 708 -9.13 -1.61 1.97
CA TYR A 708 -8.75 -3.02 1.87
C TYR A 708 -8.76 -3.73 3.23
N LEU A 709 -8.29 -3.04 4.28
CA LEU A 709 -8.32 -3.53 5.64
C LEU A 709 -9.76 -3.78 6.10
N SER A 710 -10.65 -2.82 5.89
CA SER A 710 -12.07 -2.92 6.24
C SER A 710 -12.75 -4.09 5.51
N ASN A 711 -12.50 -4.24 4.20
CA ASN A 711 -13.04 -5.36 3.43
C ASN A 711 -12.51 -6.73 3.93
N ALA A 712 -11.24 -6.82 4.32
CA ALA A 712 -10.66 -8.04 4.88
C ALA A 712 -11.27 -8.41 6.24
N PHE A 713 -11.61 -7.44 7.08
CA PHE A 713 -12.17 -7.67 8.41
C PHE A 713 -13.68 -7.88 8.41
N LEU A 714 -14.38 -7.06 7.64
CA LEU A 714 -15.84 -6.94 7.66
C LEU A 714 -16.50 -7.64 6.46
N GLY A 715 -15.77 -8.10 5.44
CA GLY A 715 -16.35 -8.72 4.24
C GLY A 715 -17.09 -10.04 4.52
N LYS A 716 -17.65 -10.69 3.48
CA LYS A 716 -18.46 -11.94 3.65
C LYS A 716 -17.69 -13.07 4.37
N GLN A 717 -16.37 -13.16 4.18
CA GLN A 717 -15.49 -14.12 4.85
C GLN A 717 -14.61 -13.46 5.94
N GLY A 718 -14.92 -12.23 6.32
CA GLY A 718 -14.11 -11.44 7.25
C GLY A 718 -14.12 -12.02 8.66
N LYS A 719 -12.99 -11.95 9.37
CA LYS A 719 -12.85 -12.53 10.72
C LYS A 719 -13.65 -11.79 11.79
N LEU A 720 -14.02 -10.52 11.55
CA LEU A 720 -14.95 -9.76 12.40
C LEU A 720 -16.39 -9.79 11.87
N ALA A 721 -16.64 -10.42 10.72
CA ALA A 721 -17.98 -10.46 10.11
C ALA A 721 -19.02 -11.11 11.03
N VAL A 722 -18.61 -12.10 11.85
CA VAL A 722 -19.49 -12.75 12.83
C VAL A 722 -20.00 -11.77 13.88
N ILE A 723 -19.17 -10.83 14.34
CA ILE A 723 -19.54 -9.81 15.34
C ILE A 723 -20.70 -8.96 14.83
N PHE A 724 -20.68 -8.61 13.54
CA PHE A 724 -21.74 -7.81 12.91
C PHE A 724 -22.90 -8.65 12.34
N ASN A 725 -22.73 -9.97 12.14
CA ASN A 725 -23.77 -10.86 11.58
C ASN A 725 -24.83 -11.24 12.61
N THR A 726 -24.46 -11.37 13.88
CA THR A 726 -25.46 -11.51 14.94
C THR A 726 -26.11 -10.14 15.08
N ALA A 727 -27.38 -10.00 14.67
CA ALA A 727 -28.24 -8.91 15.12
C ALA A 727 -28.37 -9.06 16.63
N ASN A 728 -27.36 -8.61 17.35
CA ASN A 728 -27.25 -8.80 18.77
C ASN A 728 -27.81 -7.51 19.36
N PRO A 729 -29.01 -7.53 19.98
CA PRO A 729 -29.54 -6.39 20.72
C PRO A 729 -28.60 -5.92 21.85
N ALA A 730 -27.50 -6.65 22.10
CA ALA A 730 -26.32 -6.24 22.84
C ALA A 730 -25.58 -4.99 22.35
N PHE A 731 -25.63 -4.69 21.03
CA PHE A 731 -25.00 -3.48 20.47
C PHE A 731 -25.93 -2.27 20.48
N CYS A 732 -27.23 -2.49 20.67
CA CYS A 732 -28.11 -1.41 21.09
C CYS A 732 -27.67 -1.05 22.51
N ASP A 733 -27.12 0.16 22.67
CA ASP A 733 -27.06 0.81 23.97
C ASP A 733 -28.42 0.61 24.67
N PRO A 734 -28.47 0.47 26.01
CA PRO A 734 -29.70 0.23 26.79
C PRO A 734 -30.81 1.27 26.59
N GLN A 735 -30.57 2.30 25.76
CA GLN A 735 -31.51 3.31 25.30
C GLN A 735 -32.66 2.73 24.44
N HIS A 736 -32.49 1.57 23.76
CA HIS A 736 -33.48 1.11 22.76
C HIS A 736 -33.88 -0.39 22.79
N GLY A 737 -33.56 -1.18 23.84
CA GLY A 737 -33.87 -2.61 23.85
C GLY A 737 -34.11 -3.27 25.22
N ASN A 738 -35.11 -4.16 25.30
CA ASN A 738 -35.56 -4.92 26.48
C ASN A 738 -34.67 -6.16 26.83
N VAL A 739 -33.36 -6.15 26.55
CA VAL A 739 -32.51 -7.35 26.72
C VAL A 739 -31.70 -7.27 28.03
N PRO A 740 -31.56 -8.38 28.81
CA PRO A 740 -30.77 -8.40 30.04
C PRO A 740 -29.30 -8.02 29.78
N ILE A 741 -28.76 -7.17 30.66
CA ILE A 741 -27.40 -6.58 30.59
C ILE A 741 -26.29 -7.65 30.58
N GLU A 742 -26.55 -8.84 31.13
CA GLU A 742 -25.62 -9.98 31.21
C GLU A 742 -25.10 -10.51 29.85
N GLN A 743 -25.77 -10.23 28.73
CA GLN A 743 -25.36 -10.72 27.40
C GLN A 743 -24.65 -9.66 26.53
N GLN A 744 -24.49 -8.42 27.02
CA GLN A 744 -24.10 -7.29 26.16
C GLN A 744 -22.58 -7.19 25.89
N TYR A 745 -21.74 -7.69 26.82
CA TYR A 745 -20.27 -7.53 26.77
C TYR A 745 -19.50 -8.85 26.51
N THR A 746 -20.21 -9.97 26.36
CA THR A 746 -19.61 -11.31 26.42
C THR A 746 -19.01 -11.79 25.09
N ASN A 747 -19.42 -11.23 23.94
CA ASN A 747 -19.05 -11.79 22.63
C ASN A 747 -18.00 -11.00 21.82
N SER A 748 -17.71 -9.73 22.11
CA SER A 748 -16.65 -8.96 21.42
C SER A 748 -15.38 -8.82 22.27
N HIS A 749 -14.20 -8.99 21.67
CA HIS A 749 -12.92 -8.74 22.34
C HIS A 749 -12.51 -7.26 22.34
N LEU A 750 -13.28 -6.40 21.66
CA LEU A 750 -13.04 -4.96 21.49
C LEU A 750 -14.14 -4.13 22.16
N SER A 751 -13.78 -2.93 22.62
CA SER A 751 -14.74 -1.94 23.10
C SER A 751 -15.58 -1.35 21.96
N LEU A 752 -16.74 -0.79 22.32
CA LEU A 752 -17.67 -0.18 21.36
C LEU A 752 -17.06 1.07 20.71
N GLU A 753 -16.30 1.86 21.46
CA GLU A 753 -15.60 3.05 20.97
C GLU A 753 -14.60 2.69 19.89
N LEU A 754 -13.83 1.62 20.08
CA LEU A 754 -12.87 1.13 19.10
C LEU A 754 -13.55 0.66 17.82
N LEU A 755 -14.71 0.00 17.93
CA LEU A 755 -15.51 -0.38 16.76
C LEU A 755 -16.10 0.85 16.05
N ARG A 756 -16.61 1.85 16.78
CA ARG A 756 -17.05 3.14 16.20
C ARG A 756 -15.88 3.84 15.49
N CYS A 757 -14.69 3.83 16.09
CA CYS A 757 -13.48 4.39 15.48
C CYS A 757 -13.11 3.70 14.16
N LEU A 758 -13.18 2.36 14.12
CA LEU A 758 -12.96 1.58 12.90
C LEU A 758 -13.96 1.99 11.80
N LEU A 759 -15.26 2.08 12.14
CA LEU A 759 -16.32 2.46 11.20
C LEU A 759 -16.17 3.89 10.70
N LEU A 760 -15.89 4.86 11.59
CA LEU A 760 -15.67 6.26 11.19
C LEU A 760 -14.44 6.41 10.29
N SER A 761 -13.36 5.67 10.57
CA SER A 761 -12.16 5.64 9.71
C SER A 761 -12.46 5.04 8.34
N MET A 762 -13.32 4.02 8.28
CA MET A 762 -13.83 3.45 7.04
C MET A 762 -14.75 4.42 6.28
N PHE A 763 -15.66 5.13 6.96
CA PHE A 763 -16.56 6.08 6.29
C PHE A 763 -15.77 7.25 5.69
N ARG A 764 -14.78 7.75 6.43
CA ARG A 764 -13.82 8.75 5.93
C ARG A 764 -13.13 8.27 4.67
N SER A 765 -12.63 7.03 4.67
CA SER A 765 -11.90 6.50 3.53
C SER A 765 -12.78 6.27 2.30
N LEU A 766 -14.01 5.76 2.48
CA LEU A 766 -14.98 5.61 1.40
C LEU A 766 -15.34 6.98 0.79
N LYS A 767 -15.60 8.00 1.63
CA LYS A 767 -15.90 9.37 1.18
C LYS A 767 -14.74 10.00 0.41
N MET A 768 -13.51 9.84 0.88
CA MET A 768 -12.33 10.40 0.21
C MET A 768 -12.00 9.69 -1.09
N THR A 769 -12.07 8.36 -1.12
CA THR A 769 -11.65 7.58 -2.31
C THR A 769 -12.73 7.46 -3.37
N GLY A 770 -13.99 7.68 -3.02
CA GLY A 770 -15.14 7.37 -3.89
C GLY A 770 -15.36 5.87 -4.10
N MET A 771 -14.65 5.01 -3.36
CA MET A 771 -14.91 3.57 -3.37
C MET A 771 -16.22 3.28 -2.65
N GLU A 772 -17.00 2.35 -3.19
CA GLU A 772 -18.25 1.88 -2.60
C GLU A 772 -18.09 0.49 -2.00
N MET A 773 -18.75 0.27 -0.87
CA MET A 773 -18.86 -1.04 -0.22
C MET A 773 -20.25 -1.62 -0.50
N THR A 774 -20.42 -2.94 -0.45
CA THR A 774 -21.73 -3.54 -0.76
C THR A 774 -22.79 -3.07 0.24
N THR A 775 -23.98 -2.73 -0.25
CA THR A 775 -25.08 -2.23 0.60
C THR A 775 -25.43 -3.20 1.72
N GLU A 776 -25.42 -4.52 1.46
CA GLU A 776 -25.60 -5.57 2.46
C GLU A 776 -24.59 -5.46 3.61
N MET A 777 -23.32 -5.19 3.29
CA MET A 777 -22.25 -5.09 4.26
C MET A 777 -22.38 -3.81 5.09
N MET A 778 -22.70 -2.68 4.45
CA MET A 778 -22.95 -1.40 5.14
C MET A 778 -24.13 -1.51 6.10
N GLN A 779 -25.28 -2.02 5.64
CA GLN A 779 -26.46 -2.23 6.48
C GLN A 779 -26.14 -3.11 7.69
N ARG A 780 -25.49 -4.25 7.48
CA ARG A 780 -25.08 -5.14 8.57
C ARG A 780 -24.15 -4.45 9.58
N CYS A 781 -23.19 -3.67 9.12
CA CYS A 781 -22.29 -2.94 10.01
C CYS A 781 -23.04 -1.87 10.82
N ASN A 782 -24.01 -1.21 10.20
CA ASN A 782 -24.74 -0.06 10.74
C ASN A 782 -25.91 -0.43 11.67
N VAL A 783 -26.56 -1.57 11.47
CA VAL A 783 -27.75 -2.00 12.24
C VAL A 783 -27.49 -2.02 13.76
N ASN A 784 -26.24 -2.22 14.15
CA ASN A 784 -25.81 -2.31 15.54
C ASN A 784 -25.44 -0.96 16.18
N PHE A 785 -25.49 0.16 15.46
CA PHE A 785 -25.04 1.46 15.98
C PHE A 785 -26.11 2.55 15.81
N CYS A 786 -26.21 3.40 16.82
CA CYS A 786 -26.90 4.68 16.74
C CYS A 786 -25.88 5.79 16.51
N TRP A 787 -26.17 6.72 15.60
CA TRP A 787 -25.24 7.78 15.20
C TRP A 787 -25.84 9.18 15.39
N PRO A 788 -25.03 10.17 15.83
CA PRO A 788 -25.45 11.57 15.91
C PRO A 788 -25.82 12.18 14.55
N LEU A 789 -26.69 13.19 14.56
CA LEU A 789 -27.11 13.93 13.37
C LEU A 789 -25.93 14.57 12.61
N SER A 790 -24.92 15.09 13.31
CA SER A 790 -23.69 15.62 12.70
C SER A 790 -22.95 14.60 11.84
N ILE A 791 -22.82 13.36 12.31
CA ILE A 791 -22.16 12.27 11.56
C ILE A 791 -22.99 11.89 10.32
N ASN A 792 -24.32 11.90 10.44
CA ASN A 792 -25.20 11.68 9.28
C ASN A 792 -25.09 12.79 8.23
N ARG A 793 -24.95 14.06 8.64
CA ARG A 793 -24.68 15.16 7.69
C ARG A 793 -23.39 14.93 6.90
N THR A 794 -22.35 14.41 7.54
CA THR A 794 -21.04 14.16 6.90
C THR A 794 -21.02 12.90 6.04
N TYR A 795 -21.65 11.80 6.49
CA TYR A 795 -21.51 10.44 5.94
C TYR A 795 -22.85 9.78 5.56
N SER A 796 -23.85 10.58 5.18
CA SER A 796 -25.19 10.09 4.80
C SER A 796 -25.19 8.90 3.82
N SER A 797 -24.29 8.89 2.83
CA SER A 797 -24.15 7.77 1.88
C SER A 797 -23.68 6.46 2.51
N GLN A 798 -22.96 6.52 3.62
CA GLN A 798 -22.42 5.35 4.32
C GLN A 798 -23.36 4.86 5.44
N LEU A 799 -24.30 5.67 5.90
CA LEU A 799 -25.20 5.35 7.01
C LEU A 799 -26.51 4.67 6.58
N THR A 800 -26.47 3.79 5.58
CA THR A 800 -27.66 3.05 5.16
C THR A 800 -28.10 2.05 6.23
N GLY A 801 -29.36 2.12 6.68
CA GLY A 801 -29.96 1.15 7.61
C GLY A 801 -29.54 1.29 9.08
N CYS A 802 -29.00 2.45 9.50
CA CYS A 802 -28.75 2.75 10.92
C CYS A 802 -29.93 3.49 11.56
N ASN A 803 -29.92 3.56 12.89
CA ASN A 803 -30.72 4.53 13.64
C ASN A 803 -29.94 5.85 13.77
N ILE A 804 -30.64 6.97 13.61
CA ILE A 804 -30.09 8.31 13.83
C ILE A 804 -30.74 8.85 15.11
N ASP A 805 -29.91 9.23 16.07
CA ASP A 805 -30.36 9.86 17.30
C ASP A 805 -30.40 11.39 17.09
N ASP A 806 -31.61 11.94 17.07
CA ASP A 806 -31.85 13.38 17.04
C ASP A 806 -32.00 13.97 18.46
N GLY A 807 -31.86 13.14 19.49
CA GLY A 807 -32.05 13.50 20.90
C GLY A 807 -33.52 13.63 21.33
N ALA A 808 -34.49 13.28 20.48
CA ALA A 808 -35.92 13.43 20.77
C ALA A 808 -36.60 12.17 21.34
N ALA A 809 -35.98 10.98 21.23
CA ALA A 809 -36.59 9.70 21.61
C ALA A 809 -36.11 9.17 23.00
N ASP A 810 -37.09 8.75 23.82
CA ASP A 810 -36.99 8.00 25.09
C ASP A 810 -36.17 8.57 26.26
N THR A 811 -36.39 9.85 26.61
CA THR A 811 -36.00 10.44 27.91
C THR A 811 -36.42 9.60 29.13
N VAL A 812 -37.49 8.81 29.04
CA VAL A 812 -38.09 8.08 30.17
C VAL A 812 -37.23 6.88 30.61
N MET A 813 -36.76 6.04 29.68
CA MET A 813 -35.92 4.89 30.01
C MET A 813 -34.53 5.31 30.49
N TYR A 814 -33.98 6.36 29.88
CA TYR A 814 -32.70 6.94 30.28
C TYR A 814 -32.78 7.57 31.68
N ASP A 815 -33.86 8.31 31.98
CA ASP A 815 -34.13 8.87 33.30
C ASP A 815 -34.29 7.78 34.37
N GLU A 816 -34.99 6.68 34.08
CA GLU A 816 -35.16 5.56 35.02
C GLU A 816 -33.84 4.85 35.32
N LEU A 817 -33.02 4.63 34.29
CA LEU A 817 -31.70 4.00 34.43
C LEU A 817 -30.76 4.88 35.27
N MET A 818 -30.75 6.19 35.02
CA MET A 818 -29.93 7.14 35.78
C MET A 818 -30.46 7.37 37.20
N HIS A 819 -31.78 7.30 37.42
CA HIS A 819 -32.35 7.31 38.77
C HIS A 819 -31.91 6.11 39.61
N ARG A 820 -31.79 4.91 39.02
CA ARG A 820 -31.21 3.75 39.74
C ARG A 820 -29.76 3.99 40.13
N VAL A 821 -28.94 4.55 39.24
CA VAL A 821 -27.55 4.91 39.56
C VAL A 821 -27.51 5.89 40.73
N ILE A 822 -28.37 6.91 40.75
CA ILE A 822 -28.47 7.88 41.85
C ILE A 822 -28.87 7.17 43.17
N GLN A 823 -29.81 6.23 43.14
CA GLN A 823 -30.20 5.45 44.32
C GLN A 823 -29.05 4.59 44.84
N GLU A 824 -28.29 3.93 43.95
CA GLU A 824 -27.11 3.14 44.32
C GLU A 824 -26.01 4.02 44.92
N VAL A 825 -25.80 5.22 44.38
CA VAL A 825 -24.88 6.23 44.94
C VAL A 825 -25.25 6.55 46.39
N HIS A 826 -26.53 6.85 46.67
CA HIS A 826 -26.99 7.15 48.02
C HIS A 826 -26.83 5.96 48.98
N GLN A 827 -27.18 4.74 48.55
CA GLN A 827 -27.01 3.54 49.39
C GLN A 827 -25.54 3.27 49.73
N ALA A 828 -24.65 3.42 48.76
CA ALA A 828 -23.21 3.23 48.98
C ALA A 828 -22.64 4.32 49.91
N GLN A 829 -23.08 5.57 49.75
CA GLN A 829 -22.74 6.66 50.66
C GLN A 829 -23.17 6.37 52.10
N GLU A 830 -24.40 5.90 52.32
CA GLU A 830 -24.89 5.52 53.66
C GLU A 830 -24.01 4.45 54.32
N ILE A 831 -23.57 3.44 53.57
CA ILE A 831 -22.66 2.39 54.08
C ILE A 831 -21.32 2.99 54.55
N ILE A 832 -20.77 3.93 53.76
CA ILE A 832 -19.48 4.58 54.06
C ILE A 832 -19.61 5.50 55.28
N TYR A 833 -20.72 6.22 55.41
CA TYR A 833 -20.96 7.15 56.53
C TYR A 833 -21.39 6.45 57.83
N ALA A 834 -22.08 5.32 57.75
CA ALA A 834 -22.68 4.67 58.92
C ALA A 834 -21.72 3.80 59.73
N GLN A 835 -20.60 3.32 59.17
CA GLN A 835 -19.70 2.38 59.86
C GLN A 835 -18.22 2.60 59.45
N GLY A 836 -17.35 3.00 60.39
CA GLY A 836 -15.91 3.19 60.12
C GLY A 836 -15.18 1.92 59.65
N LEU A 837 -14.54 1.16 60.56
CA LEU A 837 -13.70 -0.01 60.21
C LEU A 837 -14.49 -1.26 59.74
N ALA A 838 -15.82 -1.29 59.91
CA ALA A 838 -16.69 -2.42 59.50
C ALA A 838 -17.28 -2.27 58.08
N ALA A 839 -17.05 -1.13 57.41
CA ALA A 839 -17.54 -0.88 56.05
C ALA A 839 -16.83 -1.71 54.97
N GLU A 840 -15.61 -2.21 55.20
CA GLU A 840 -14.82 -2.90 54.16
C GLU A 840 -15.56 -4.12 53.58
N GLU A 841 -16.05 -5.01 54.45
CA GLU A 841 -16.73 -6.24 54.04
C GLU A 841 -18.10 -5.93 53.38
N GLN A 842 -18.77 -4.88 53.84
CA GLN A 842 -20.05 -4.44 53.27
C GLN A 842 -19.87 -3.80 51.89
N LEU A 843 -18.83 -2.99 51.69
CA LEU A 843 -18.50 -2.39 50.39
C LEU A 843 -18.06 -3.44 49.37
N LEU A 844 -17.26 -4.44 49.77
CA LEU A 844 -16.90 -5.55 48.90
C LEU A 844 -18.13 -6.38 48.48
N LYS A 845 -19.09 -6.59 49.39
CA LYS A 845 -20.37 -7.24 49.07
C LYS A 845 -21.27 -6.35 48.20
N PHE A 846 -21.29 -5.04 48.46
CA PHE A 846 -22.09 -4.08 47.69
C PHE A 846 -21.61 -4.02 46.25
N PHE A 847 -20.30 -3.89 46.02
CA PHE A 847 -19.69 -3.90 44.70
C PHE A 847 -19.44 -5.32 44.17
N SER A 848 -20.51 -6.12 44.16
CA SER A 848 -20.55 -7.44 43.54
C SER A 848 -21.51 -7.45 42.35
N GLY A 849 -21.23 -8.28 41.34
CA GLY A 849 -22.04 -8.36 40.11
C GLY A 849 -22.08 -7.03 39.34
N GLU A 850 -23.27 -6.64 38.87
CA GLU A 850 -23.49 -5.46 38.04
C GLU A 850 -23.16 -4.13 38.74
N ARG A 851 -23.29 -4.06 40.07
CA ARG A 851 -22.99 -2.84 40.85
C ARG A 851 -21.53 -2.40 40.78
N LYS A 852 -20.63 -3.27 40.32
CA LYS A 852 -19.25 -2.88 39.98
C LYS A 852 -19.20 -1.75 38.96
N GLN A 853 -20.13 -1.70 38.01
CA GLN A 853 -20.13 -0.70 36.93
C GLN A 853 -20.49 0.71 37.40
N THR A 854 -21.09 0.87 38.59
CA THR A 854 -21.47 2.18 39.14
C THR A 854 -20.41 2.75 40.10
N VAL A 855 -19.29 2.05 40.33
CA VAL A 855 -18.22 2.45 41.26
C VAL A 855 -17.75 3.89 41.02
N PHE A 856 -17.45 4.30 39.78
CA PHE A 856 -16.98 5.66 39.51
C PHE A 856 -18.05 6.73 39.76
N CYS A 857 -19.33 6.41 39.56
CA CYS A 857 -20.44 7.31 39.88
C CYS A 857 -20.54 7.55 41.39
N VAL A 858 -20.39 6.48 42.18
CA VAL A 858 -20.37 6.53 43.66
C VAL A 858 -19.17 7.36 44.13
N VAL A 859 -17.98 7.05 43.62
CA VAL A 859 -16.74 7.71 44.03
C VAL A 859 -16.77 9.20 43.71
N TYR A 860 -17.27 9.59 42.53
CA TYR A 860 -17.40 10.99 42.16
C TYR A 860 -18.26 11.79 43.16
N ASN A 861 -19.45 11.29 43.51
CA ASN A 861 -20.34 11.96 44.46
C ASN A 861 -19.74 12.00 45.88
N MET A 862 -19.12 10.91 46.32
CA MET A 862 -18.43 10.86 47.61
C MET A 862 -17.30 11.90 47.68
N LEU A 863 -16.51 12.04 46.62
CA LEU A 863 -15.45 13.06 46.55
C LEU A 863 -16.03 14.47 46.54
N PHE A 864 -17.20 14.68 45.92
CA PHE A 864 -17.90 15.98 45.90
C PHE A 864 -18.34 16.44 47.28
N GLU A 865 -18.75 15.52 48.14
CA GLU A 865 -19.14 15.85 49.52
C GLU A 865 -17.97 15.85 50.52
N THR A 866 -17.10 14.84 50.46
CA THR A 866 -16.12 14.55 51.54
C THR A 866 -14.66 14.82 51.18
N LYS A 867 -14.34 14.90 49.88
CA LYS A 867 -12.97 14.90 49.35
C LYS A 867 -12.08 13.72 49.79
N LYS A 868 -12.67 12.63 50.28
CA LYS A 868 -11.94 11.42 50.73
C LYS A 868 -12.39 10.18 49.98
N ILE A 869 -11.50 9.21 49.83
CA ILE A 869 -11.78 7.92 49.19
C ILE A 869 -11.42 6.75 50.12
N HIS A 870 -12.27 5.72 50.15
CA HIS A 870 -12.04 4.52 50.94
C HIS A 870 -11.08 3.55 50.21
N PRO A 871 -10.01 3.01 50.85
CA PRO A 871 -9.01 2.18 50.17
C PRO A 871 -9.55 0.93 49.45
N VAL A 872 -10.60 0.29 50.01
CA VAL A 872 -11.31 -0.87 49.42
C VAL A 872 -11.76 -0.66 47.97
N ILE A 873 -12.03 0.59 47.55
CA ILE A 873 -12.39 0.89 46.16
C ILE A 873 -11.29 0.41 45.20
N TYR A 874 -10.02 0.59 45.55
CA TYR A 874 -8.90 0.11 44.73
C TYR A 874 -8.81 -1.42 44.70
N SER A 875 -9.19 -2.11 45.77
CA SER A 875 -9.30 -3.58 45.78
C SER A 875 -10.39 -4.07 44.83
N VAL A 876 -11.54 -3.37 44.80
CA VAL A 876 -12.62 -3.65 43.85
C VAL A 876 -12.14 -3.43 42.41
N LEU A 877 -11.48 -2.30 42.12
CA LEU A 877 -10.94 -1.99 40.80
C LEU A 877 -9.86 -2.98 40.34
N ASN A 878 -8.96 -3.39 41.25
CA ASN A 878 -7.92 -4.38 40.96
C ASN A 878 -8.49 -5.79 40.70
N SER A 879 -9.73 -6.06 41.11
CA SER A 879 -10.44 -7.32 40.78
C SER A 879 -11.09 -7.30 39.40
N MET A 880 -11.19 -6.14 38.75
CA MET A 880 -11.84 -5.98 37.46
C MET A 880 -10.87 -6.27 36.31
N ASN A 881 -11.37 -6.88 35.24
CA ASN A 881 -10.65 -6.97 33.98
C ASN A 881 -10.83 -5.69 33.14
N SER A 882 -10.07 -5.57 32.04
CA SER A 882 -10.11 -4.37 31.17
C SER A 882 -11.50 -4.06 30.58
N LYS A 883 -12.34 -5.07 30.35
CA LYS A 883 -13.69 -4.88 29.78
C LYS A 883 -14.65 -4.31 30.83
N GLU A 884 -14.63 -4.88 32.03
CA GLU A 884 -15.42 -4.39 33.17
C GLU A 884 -15.05 -2.94 33.50
N LEU A 885 -13.75 -2.61 33.45
CA LEU A 885 -13.29 -1.24 33.65
C LEU A 885 -13.82 -0.29 32.56
N THR A 886 -13.77 -0.70 31.30
CA THR A 886 -14.30 0.10 30.17
C THR A 886 -15.80 0.34 30.34
N ALA A 887 -16.57 -0.69 30.68
CA ALA A 887 -18.01 -0.55 30.97
C ALA A 887 -18.28 0.42 32.14
N THR A 888 -17.44 0.38 33.18
CA THR A 888 -17.53 1.29 34.33
C THR A 888 -17.26 2.75 33.92
N VAL A 889 -16.28 3.00 33.04
CA VAL A 889 -15.99 4.35 32.51
C VAL A 889 -17.12 4.85 31.62
N ASN A 890 -17.67 4.01 30.76
CA ASN A 890 -18.79 4.39 29.89
C ASN A 890 -20.03 4.75 30.71
N LYS A 891 -20.35 3.93 31.71
CA LYS A 891 -21.45 4.19 32.64
C LYS A 891 -21.27 5.52 33.38
N PHE A 892 -20.04 5.81 33.82
CA PHE A 892 -19.71 7.08 34.43
C PHE A 892 -19.85 8.26 33.45
N THR A 893 -19.45 8.07 32.19
CA THR A 893 -19.57 9.10 31.13
C THR A 893 -21.04 9.47 30.91
N ASP A 894 -21.93 8.47 30.80
CA ASP A 894 -23.37 8.70 30.66
C ASP A 894 -23.93 9.45 31.87
N TYR A 895 -23.60 8.99 33.08
CA TYR A 895 -24.04 9.63 34.31
C TYR A 895 -23.57 11.09 34.40
N PHE A 896 -22.31 11.35 34.04
CA PHE A 896 -21.73 12.68 34.13
C PHE A 896 -22.35 13.65 33.11
N ILE A 897 -22.53 13.22 31.85
CA ILE A 897 -23.24 14.00 30.83
C ILE A 897 -24.69 14.26 31.24
N PHE A 898 -25.36 13.27 31.85
CA PHE A 898 -26.73 13.41 32.35
C PHE A 898 -26.86 14.48 33.43
N ILE A 899 -25.93 14.54 34.40
CA ILE A 899 -25.92 15.59 35.43
C ILE A 899 -25.87 16.97 34.75
N PHE A 900 -25.03 17.13 33.74
CA PHE A 900 -24.93 18.37 32.98
C PHE A 900 -26.20 18.70 32.19
N LYS A 901 -26.86 17.71 31.58
CA LYS A 901 -28.13 17.91 30.86
C LYS A 901 -29.27 18.37 31.79
N LYS A 902 -29.40 17.80 33.00
CA LYS A 902 -30.53 18.10 33.92
C LYS A 902 -30.26 19.23 34.91
N ASN A 903 -29.05 19.34 35.42
CA ASN A 903 -28.65 20.31 36.44
C ASN A 903 -27.53 21.18 35.89
N LEU A 904 -27.83 21.98 34.87
CA LEU A 904 -26.88 22.97 34.35
C LEU A 904 -26.40 23.83 35.55
N PRO A 905 -25.10 23.90 35.85
CA PRO A 905 -24.60 24.65 37.00
C PRO A 905 -25.10 26.10 36.91
N SER A 906 -25.75 26.57 37.99
CA SER A 906 -26.32 27.92 38.00
C SER A 906 -25.24 29.00 38.15
N ASP A 907 -24.07 28.62 38.67
CA ASP A 907 -22.88 29.46 38.89
C ASP A 907 -21.61 28.74 38.40
N ASP A 908 -20.68 29.51 37.82
CA ASP A 908 -19.37 29.05 37.31
C ASP A 908 -18.52 28.35 38.39
N GLN A 909 -18.70 28.71 39.67
CA GLN A 909 -17.97 28.09 40.79
C GLN A 909 -18.35 26.63 41.00
N GLN A 910 -19.64 26.28 40.86
CA GLN A 910 -20.09 24.91 41.00
C GLN A 910 -19.58 24.06 39.84
N PHE A 911 -19.59 24.60 38.63
CA PHE A 911 -18.99 23.95 37.46
C PHE A 911 -17.49 23.68 37.65
N ALA A 912 -16.74 24.67 38.10
CA ALA A 912 -15.31 24.53 38.38
C ALA A 912 -15.03 23.48 39.47
N ALA A 913 -15.88 23.42 40.51
CA ALA A 913 -15.76 22.39 41.55
C ALA A 913 -16.02 20.98 41.00
N MET A 914 -17.05 20.80 40.16
CA MET A 914 -17.34 19.51 39.51
C MET A 914 -16.17 19.02 38.64
N ILE A 915 -15.64 19.90 37.79
CA ILE A 915 -14.49 19.60 36.94
C ILE A 915 -13.21 19.38 37.78
N GLY A 916 -13.05 20.09 38.89
CA GLY A 916 -11.95 19.90 39.84
C GLY A 916 -11.87 18.47 40.38
N ILE A 917 -13.01 17.87 40.72
CA ILE A 917 -13.07 16.49 41.21
C ILE A 917 -12.78 15.48 40.11
N LEU A 918 -13.26 15.74 38.90
CA LEU A 918 -12.91 14.90 37.76
C LEU A 918 -11.40 14.92 37.52
N ASN A 919 -10.74 16.07 37.64
CA ASN A 919 -9.28 16.17 37.58
C ASN A 919 -8.61 15.38 38.72
N ASP A 920 -9.14 15.44 39.95
CA ASP A 920 -8.62 14.65 41.08
C ASP A 920 -8.73 13.14 40.81
N MET A 921 -9.86 12.68 40.27
CA MET A 921 -10.06 11.26 39.91
C MET A 921 -9.04 10.77 38.88
N VAL A 922 -8.64 11.61 37.92
CA VAL A 922 -7.71 11.26 36.85
C VAL A 922 -6.25 11.36 37.30
N PHE A 923 -5.84 12.50 37.85
CA PHE A 923 -4.42 12.84 38.05
C PHE A 923 -3.90 12.64 39.47
N ASN A 924 -4.76 12.74 40.49
CA ASN A 924 -4.35 12.64 41.90
C ASN A 924 -4.67 11.26 42.50
N LEU A 925 -5.82 10.70 42.11
CA LEU A 925 -6.34 9.42 42.60
C LEU A 925 -6.14 8.26 41.60
N HIS A 926 -5.70 8.53 40.37
CA HIS A 926 -5.42 7.53 39.33
C HIS A 926 -6.53 6.46 39.17
N LEU A 927 -7.79 6.86 39.25
CA LEU A 927 -8.94 5.95 39.13
C LEU A 927 -9.21 5.60 37.67
N ILE A 928 -9.14 6.61 36.80
CA ILE A 928 -9.40 6.52 35.36
C ILE A 928 -8.21 7.14 34.63
N SER A 929 -7.65 6.44 33.65
CA SER A 929 -6.59 7.01 32.83
C SER A 929 -7.15 8.07 31.89
N LEU A 930 -6.38 9.14 31.63
CA LEU A 930 -6.83 10.27 30.82
C LEU A 930 -7.24 9.84 29.41
N ASP A 931 -6.45 8.98 28.77
CA ASP A 931 -6.73 8.46 27.44
C ASP A 931 -8.04 7.66 27.39
N ARG A 932 -8.33 6.82 28.39
CA ARG A 932 -9.59 6.08 28.44
C ARG A 932 -10.79 7.02 28.64
N LEU A 933 -10.69 8.01 29.54
CA LEU A 933 -11.75 8.99 29.77
C LEU A 933 -12.05 9.81 28.52
N LEU A 934 -11.01 10.32 27.85
CA LEU A 934 -11.17 11.10 26.62
C LEU A 934 -11.77 10.25 25.48
N LEU A 935 -11.36 8.99 25.33
CA LEU A 935 -11.91 8.10 24.33
C LEU A 935 -13.42 7.88 24.54
N SER A 936 -13.84 7.60 25.78
CA SER A 936 -15.25 7.46 26.13
C SER A 936 -16.03 8.76 25.93
N LEU A 937 -15.53 9.92 26.38
CA LEU A 937 -16.22 11.20 26.19
C LEU A 937 -16.48 11.56 24.72
N VAL A 938 -15.63 11.11 23.79
CA VAL A 938 -15.70 11.53 22.38
C VAL A 938 -16.47 10.53 21.50
N LEU A 939 -16.36 9.23 21.79
CA LEU A 939 -16.94 8.16 20.96
C LEU A 939 -18.12 7.44 21.60
N HIS A 940 -18.35 7.60 22.91
CA HIS A 940 -19.50 7.01 23.59
C HIS A 940 -20.83 7.76 23.31
N PRO A 941 -20.88 9.12 23.31
CA PRO A 941 -22.12 9.86 23.07
C PRO A 941 -22.85 9.50 21.77
N THR A 942 -24.17 9.35 21.84
CA THR A 942 -25.04 8.94 20.72
C THR A 942 -25.71 10.12 20.00
N ASP A 943 -25.91 11.25 20.69
CA ASP A 943 -26.54 12.47 20.15
C ASP A 943 -25.58 13.68 20.08
N ASP A 944 -25.93 14.67 19.27
CA ASP A 944 -25.13 15.90 19.11
C ASP A 944 -25.07 16.71 20.42
N GLY A 945 -26.15 16.76 21.20
CA GLY A 945 -26.19 17.50 22.47
C GLY A 945 -25.29 16.89 23.55
N ALA A 946 -25.27 15.55 23.66
CA ALA A 946 -24.30 14.86 24.52
C ALA A 946 -22.86 15.06 24.04
N THR A 947 -22.63 15.07 22.72
CA THR A 947 -21.30 15.35 22.17
C THR A 947 -20.84 16.78 22.53
N GLU A 948 -21.69 17.79 22.43
CA GLU A 948 -21.37 19.18 22.79
C GLU A 948 -21.01 19.31 24.27
N ILE A 949 -21.78 18.68 25.16
CA ILE A 949 -21.50 18.65 26.61
C ILE A 949 -20.17 17.94 26.86
N ALA A 950 -19.90 16.83 26.19
CA ALA A 950 -18.63 16.13 26.31
C ALA A 950 -17.45 17.01 25.86
N MET A 951 -17.61 17.77 24.76
CA MET A 951 -16.60 18.75 24.32
C MET A 951 -16.38 19.87 25.34
N LEU A 952 -17.44 20.34 26.02
CA LEU A 952 -17.34 21.31 27.11
C LEU A 952 -16.61 20.75 28.33
N ILE A 953 -16.88 19.49 28.68
CA ILE A 953 -16.16 18.78 29.75
C ILE A 953 -14.68 18.66 29.40
N ILE A 954 -14.33 18.21 28.18
CA ILE A 954 -12.94 18.09 27.71
C ILE A 954 -12.26 19.46 27.72
N HIS A 955 -12.92 20.48 27.16
CA HIS A 955 -12.46 21.86 27.18
C HIS A 955 -12.07 22.30 28.59
N SER A 956 -12.93 22.02 29.58
CA SER A 956 -12.72 22.48 30.94
C SER A 956 -11.66 21.65 31.68
N LEU A 957 -11.62 20.34 31.43
CA LEU A 957 -10.60 19.42 31.93
C LEU A 957 -9.20 19.85 31.49
N VAL A 958 -9.07 20.29 30.25
CA VAL A 958 -7.75 20.62 29.66
C VAL A 958 -7.39 22.10 29.82
N GLY A 959 -8.36 23.00 29.67
CA GLY A 959 -8.14 24.45 29.72
C GLY A 959 -7.98 25.00 31.13
N SER A 960 -8.61 24.38 32.13
CA SER A 960 -8.67 24.92 33.50
C SER A 960 -7.71 24.25 34.48
N TYR A 961 -7.05 23.15 34.10
CA TYR A 961 -6.22 22.35 35.00
C TYR A 961 -4.72 22.60 34.77
N PRO A 962 -4.03 23.32 35.67
CA PRO A 962 -2.63 23.70 35.47
C PRO A 962 -1.66 22.51 35.40
N ASP A 963 -1.92 21.42 36.13
CA ASP A 963 -1.00 20.28 36.18
C ASP A 963 -0.94 19.51 34.86
N LEU A 964 -2.07 19.35 34.14
CA LEU A 964 -2.05 18.79 32.79
C LEU A 964 -1.26 19.68 31.83
N HIS A 965 -1.45 21.00 31.90
CA HIS A 965 -0.68 21.95 31.09
C HIS A 965 0.82 21.87 31.42
N ASN A 966 1.18 21.74 32.70
CA ASN A 966 2.55 21.55 33.15
C ASN A 966 3.14 20.23 32.65
N ARG A 967 2.39 19.12 32.67
CA ARG A 967 2.81 17.81 32.14
C ARG A 967 3.04 17.87 30.63
N ILE A 968 2.12 18.45 29.88
CA ILE A 968 2.26 18.62 28.42
C ILE A 968 3.47 19.52 28.11
N THR A 969 3.60 20.64 28.83
CA THR A 969 4.72 21.59 28.65
C THR A 969 6.05 20.95 28.99
N ALA A 970 6.13 20.18 30.08
CA ALA A 970 7.30 19.42 30.48
C ALA A 970 7.68 18.41 29.39
N LEU A 971 6.73 17.63 28.87
CA LEU A 971 7.00 16.67 27.79
C LEU A 971 7.50 17.37 26.53
N VAL A 972 6.85 18.45 26.11
CA VAL A 972 7.16 19.15 24.85
C VAL A 972 8.50 19.89 24.92
N HIS A 973 8.88 20.46 26.08
CA HIS A 973 10.17 21.15 26.22
C HIS A 973 11.32 20.20 26.52
N ILE A 974 11.04 19.12 27.26
CA ILE A 974 12.08 18.21 27.75
C ILE A 974 12.32 17.11 26.70
N ILE A 975 11.29 16.42 26.21
CA ILE A 975 11.47 15.19 25.41
C ILE A 975 11.52 15.51 23.90
N PRO A 976 12.62 15.16 23.20
CA PRO A 976 12.73 15.32 21.74
C PRO A 976 11.59 14.61 20.99
N SER A 977 11.30 15.03 19.76
CA SER A 977 10.24 14.39 18.97
C SER A 977 10.53 12.90 18.72
N ASN A 978 9.48 12.14 18.44
CA ASN A 978 9.53 10.68 18.27
C ASN A 978 10.19 10.18 16.97
N LYS A 979 10.79 11.07 16.16
CA LYS A 979 11.53 10.65 14.98
C LYS A 979 12.75 9.83 15.39
N ILE A 980 13.02 8.78 14.64
CA ILE A 980 14.10 7.82 14.91
C ILE A 980 15.47 8.51 15.06
N GLY A 981 15.73 9.59 14.31
CA GLY A 981 16.97 10.37 14.42
C GLY A 981 17.14 11.16 15.74
N ASN A 982 16.05 11.37 16.49
CA ASN A 982 16.05 12.21 17.70
C ASN A 982 16.16 11.40 19.01
N THR A 983 16.05 10.06 18.95
CA THR A 983 16.29 9.20 20.12
C THR A 983 17.78 9.21 20.47
N SER A 984 18.11 9.55 21.70
CA SER A 984 19.48 9.55 22.25
C SER A 984 19.46 9.19 23.73
N ALA A 985 20.64 9.11 24.37
CA ALA A 985 20.70 8.93 25.81
C ALA A 985 19.91 10.00 26.58
N ALA A 986 19.87 11.24 26.05
CA ALA A 986 19.08 12.32 26.63
C ALA A 986 17.57 12.02 26.59
N PHE A 987 17.07 11.43 25.50
CA PHE A 987 15.66 11.03 25.39
C PHE A 987 15.28 10.04 26.51
N PHE A 988 16.05 8.96 26.69
CA PHE A 988 15.76 7.95 27.70
C PHE A 988 15.91 8.46 29.14
N ASN A 989 16.90 9.32 29.40
CA ASN A 989 17.06 9.96 30.71
C ASN A 989 15.83 10.82 31.05
N LYS A 990 15.40 11.65 30.09
CA LYS A 990 14.27 12.56 30.25
C LYS A 990 12.92 11.85 30.37
N MET A 991 12.76 10.72 29.67
CA MET A 991 11.61 9.82 29.85
C MET A 991 11.56 9.27 31.29
N SER A 992 12.69 8.77 31.80
CA SER A 992 12.76 8.25 33.19
C SER A 992 12.55 9.36 34.22
N GLU A 993 13.09 10.56 33.98
CA GLU A 993 12.86 11.75 34.79
C GLU A 993 11.39 12.16 34.82
N TYR A 994 10.72 12.18 33.66
CA TYR A 994 9.29 12.49 33.56
C TYR A 994 8.43 11.54 34.42
N TYR A 995 8.62 10.22 34.29
CA TYR A 995 7.87 9.25 35.09
C TYR A 995 8.26 9.25 36.58
N SER A 996 9.45 9.77 36.92
CA SER A 996 9.83 9.99 38.32
C SER A 996 9.12 11.20 38.94
N GLN A 997 8.88 12.25 38.14
CA GLN A 997 8.13 13.45 38.56
C GLN A 997 6.61 13.20 38.55
N PHE A 998 6.12 12.45 37.58
CA PHE A 998 4.70 12.19 37.34
C PHE A 998 4.41 10.67 37.25
N PRO A 999 4.55 9.91 38.34
CA PRO A 999 4.37 8.46 38.33
C PRO A 999 2.91 8.06 38.11
N GLU A 1000 2.66 7.07 37.26
CA GLU A 1000 1.34 6.48 37.00
C GLU A 1000 1.18 5.22 37.88
N LEU A 1001 0.59 5.38 39.07
CA LEU A 1001 0.50 4.29 40.04
C LEU A 1001 -0.60 3.29 39.68
N SER A 1002 -0.31 2.00 39.84
CA SER A 1002 -1.30 0.92 39.71
C SER A 1002 -2.34 0.98 40.84
N TYR A 1003 -3.49 0.33 40.64
CA TYR A 1003 -4.53 0.27 41.68
C TYR A 1003 -4.03 -0.32 43.00
N ARG A 1004 -3.15 -1.32 42.95
CA ARG A 1004 -2.57 -1.92 44.16
C ARG A 1004 -1.62 -0.97 44.90
N GLU A 1005 -0.86 -0.16 44.18
CA GLU A 1005 0.01 0.87 44.77
C GLU A 1005 -0.82 2.01 45.38
N MET A 1006 -1.89 2.41 44.68
CA MET A 1006 -2.84 3.40 45.20
C MET A 1006 -3.58 2.91 46.45
N GLU A 1007 -3.99 1.64 46.48
CA GLU A 1007 -4.57 1.03 47.68
C GLU A 1007 -3.62 1.13 48.87
N ALA A 1008 -2.35 0.76 48.69
CA ALA A 1008 -1.33 0.83 49.73
C ALA A 1008 -1.08 2.28 50.19
N LYS A 1009 -1.04 3.23 49.25
CA LYS A 1009 -0.91 4.67 49.54
C LYS A 1009 -2.08 5.16 50.41
N MET A 1010 -3.32 4.85 50.01
CA MET A 1010 -4.53 5.29 50.73
C MET A 1010 -4.66 4.63 52.10
N ARG A 1011 -4.30 3.34 52.23
CA ARG A 1011 -4.26 2.65 53.53
C ARG A 1011 -3.24 3.30 54.47
N ARG A 1012 -2.09 3.72 53.96
CA ARG A 1012 -1.08 4.45 54.75
C ARG A 1012 -1.60 5.80 55.21
N GLU A 1013 -2.20 6.57 54.31
CA GLU A 1013 -2.78 7.89 54.64
C GLU A 1013 -3.87 7.74 55.71
N MET A 1014 -4.78 6.76 55.55
CA MET A 1014 -5.82 6.45 56.54
C MET A 1014 -5.23 6.01 57.90
N GLN A 1015 -4.17 5.20 57.92
CA GLN A 1015 -3.48 4.82 59.17
C GLN A 1015 -2.86 6.03 59.89
N ILE A 1016 -2.26 6.95 59.13
CA ILE A 1016 -1.69 8.18 59.67
C ILE A 1016 -2.80 9.06 60.26
N GLU A 1017 -3.92 9.23 59.56
CA GLU A 1017 -5.08 9.97 60.06
C GLU A 1017 -5.67 9.37 61.35
N LEU A 1018 -5.65 8.04 61.48
CA LEU A 1018 -6.12 7.32 62.66
C LEU A 1018 -5.07 7.21 63.79
N GLY A 1019 -3.90 7.84 63.64
CA GLY A 1019 -2.83 7.82 64.64
C GLY A 1019 -2.10 6.47 64.80
N MET A 1020 -2.22 5.59 63.80
CA MET A 1020 -1.61 4.26 63.78
C MET A 1020 -0.20 4.30 63.18
N ARG A 1021 0.69 3.39 63.59
CA ARG A 1021 2.05 3.31 63.04
C ARG A 1021 2.00 2.77 61.59
N PRO A 1022 2.44 3.53 60.58
CA PRO A 1022 2.34 3.11 59.19
C PRO A 1022 3.31 1.96 58.91
N ILE A 1023 2.85 0.99 58.10
CA ILE A 1023 3.71 -0.10 57.62
C ILE A 1023 4.67 0.46 56.56
N GLU A 1024 5.98 0.22 56.75
CA GLU A 1024 7.02 0.54 55.76
C GLU A 1024 6.89 -0.41 54.57
N GLN A 1025 6.21 0.06 53.52
CA GLN A 1025 6.15 -0.61 52.21
C GLN A 1025 6.67 0.36 51.14
N PRO A 1026 7.46 -0.10 50.17
CA PRO A 1026 7.87 0.76 49.07
C PRO A 1026 6.65 1.26 48.30
N THR A 1027 6.63 2.56 47.98
CA THR A 1027 5.49 3.22 47.31
C THR A 1027 5.32 2.75 45.86
N LEU A 1028 6.40 2.27 45.24
CA LEU A 1028 6.46 1.77 43.86
C LEU A 1028 6.96 0.33 43.85
N SER A 1029 6.29 -0.54 43.08
CA SER A 1029 6.61 -1.95 42.91
C SER A 1029 6.82 -2.27 41.43
N PRO A 1030 8.06 -2.41 40.94
CA PRO A 1030 8.35 -2.61 39.52
C PRO A 1030 7.66 -3.82 38.87
N GLU A 1031 7.34 -4.86 39.66
CA GLU A 1031 6.66 -6.08 39.20
C GLU A 1031 5.20 -5.86 38.76
N LEU A 1032 4.61 -4.71 39.12
CA LEU A 1032 3.24 -4.35 38.73
C LEU A 1032 3.18 -3.58 37.40
N HIS A 1033 4.34 -3.19 36.86
CA HIS A 1033 4.45 -2.30 35.70
C HIS A 1033 5.02 -3.03 34.48
N MET A 1034 4.71 -2.48 33.31
CA MET A 1034 5.22 -2.96 32.02
C MET A 1034 6.43 -2.14 31.55
N PRO A 1035 7.35 -2.71 30.76
CA PRO A 1035 8.58 -2.04 30.35
C PRO A 1035 8.37 -0.97 29.27
N ILE A 1036 8.35 0.30 29.67
CA ILE A 1036 8.16 1.45 28.78
C ILE A 1036 9.50 1.93 28.23
N TYR A 1037 9.67 1.93 26.91
CA TYR A 1037 10.85 2.52 26.24
C TYR A 1037 10.52 3.86 25.57
N TYR A 1038 9.32 4.00 25.01
CA TYR A 1038 8.95 5.15 24.19
C TYR A 1038 7.67 5.87 24.67
N GLY A 1039 6.62 5.12 25.03
CA GLY A 1039 5.30 5.69 25.28
C GLY A 1039 5.24 6.73 26.42
N ASN A 1040 4.54 7.83 26.15
CA ASN A 1040 4.19 8.89 27.12
C ASN A 1040 2.72 9.32 26.94
N ILE A 1041 2.18 10.08 27.89
CA ILE A 1041 0.77 10.47 27.89
C ILE A 1041 0.38 11.29 26.65
N VAL A 1042 1.24 12.21 26.18
CA VAL A 1042 0.98 13.06 25.00
C VAL A 1042 0.86 12.20 23.74
N GLU A 1043 1.78 11.26 23.53
CA GLU A 1043 1.69 10.36 22.39
C GLU A 1043 0.50 9.41 22.52
N ARG A 1044 0.14 8.93 23.72
CA ARG A 1044 -1.02 8.05 23.95
C ARG A 1044 -2.36 8.73 23.64
N ILE A 1045 -2.53 10.00 24.00
CA ILE A 1045 -3.78 10.74 23.73
C ILE A 1045 -3.90 11.27 22.30
N LEU A 1046 -2.78 11.35 21.55
CA LEU A 1046 -2.77 11.99 20.23
C LEU A 1046 -3.79 11.43 19.22
N PRO A 1047 -3.98 10.11 19.04
CA PRO A 1047 -5.03 9.60 18.17
C PRO A 1047 -6.44 10.02 18.62
N ILE A 1048 -6.64 10.23 19.92
CA ILE A 1048 -7.92 10.66 20.50
C ILE A 1048 -8.11 12.17 20.28
N VAL A 1049 -7.04 12.96 20.39
CA VAL A 1049 -7.02 14.39 20.05
C VAL A 1049 -7.47 14.63 18.61
N ASP A 1050 -7.00 13.81 17.67
CA ASP A 1050 -7.46 13.88 16.27
C ASP A 1050 -8.98 13.72 16.17
N ILE A 1051 -9.56 12.80 16.94
CA ILE A 1051 -11.01 12.56 16.99
C ILE A 1051 -11.71 13.74 17.68
N ILE A 1052 -11.16 14.27 18.77
CA ILE A 1052 -11.69 15.44 19.49
C ILE A 1052 -11.82 16.63 18.54
N LEU A 1053 -10.74 17.00 17.85
CA LEU A 1053 -10.75 18.15 16.96
C LEU A 1053 -11.64 17.91 15.74
N PHE A 1054 -11.65 16.71 15.17
CA PHE A 1054 -12.56 16.36 14.07
C PHE A 1054 -14.02 16.50 14.50
N ARG A 1055 -14.40 15.89 15.64
CA ARG A 1055 -15.77 15.90 16.16
C ARG A 1055 -16.22 17.29 16.57
N ALA A 1056 -15.35 18.10 17.18
CA ALA A 1056 -15.65 19.49 17.53
C ALA A 1056 -15.98 20.35 16.30
N ILE A 1057 -15.29 20.13 15.18
CA ILE A 1057 -15.60 20.81 13.91
C ILE A 1057 -16.90 20.25 13.32
N GLU A 1058 -17.08 18.93 13.33
CA GLU A 1058 -18.24 18.24 12.76
C GLU A 1058 -19.56 18.61 13.46
N THR A 1059 -19.55 18.77 14.79
CA THR A 1059 -20.71 19.26 15.55
C THR A 1059 -20.88 20.77 15.50
N VAL A 1060 -19.92 21.51 14.95
CA VAL A 1060 -19.95 22.98 14.83
C VAL A 1060 -19.99 23.66 16.21
N VAL A 1061 -19.10 23.26 17.12
CA VAL A 1061 -18.99 23.93 18.43
C VAL A 1061 -18.57 25.40 18.27
N ALA A 1062 -18.85 26.19 19.30
CA ALA A 1062 -18.51 27.61 19.36
C ALA A 1062 -16.99 27.86 19.15
N ASP A 1063 -16.64 28.96 18.46
CA ASP A 1063 -15.24 29.29 18.12
C ASP A 1063 -14.33 29.36 19.35
N GLN A 1064 -14.83 29.92 20.46
CA GLN A 1064 -14.07 30.03 21.70
C GLN A 1064 -13.69 28.65 22.25
N LEU A 1065 -14.65 27.71 22.27
CA LEU A 1065 -14.42 26.36 22.75
C LEU A 1065 -13.42 25.61 21.85
N PHE A 1066 -13.61 25.70 20.53
CA PHE A 1066 -12.69 25.07 19.57
C PHE A 1066 -11.28 25.65 19.65
N THR A 1067 -11.15 26.97 19.74
CA THR A 1067 -9.85 27.66 19.81
C THR A 1067 -9.08 27.21 21.05
N THR A 1068 -9.72 27.15 22.21
CA THR A 1068 -9.08 26.66 23.44
C THR A 1068 -8.63 25.20 23.28
N LEU A 1069 -9.49 24.31 22.76
CA LEU A 1069 -9.12 22.91 22.51
C LEU A 1069 -7.89 22.80 21.58
N LEU A 1070 -7.89 23.53 20.47
CA LEU A 1070 -6.78 23.57 19.52
C LEU A 1070 -5.49 24.08 20.19
N MET A 1071 -5.56 25.18 20.94
CA MET A 1071 -4.39 25.76 21.60
C MET A 1071 -3.83 24.86 22.71
N CYS A 1072 -4.68 24.16 23.44
CA CYS A 1072 -4.27 23.21 24.46
C CYS A 1072 -3.58 21.96 23.86
N PHE A 1073 -4.09 21.45 22.74
CA PHE A 1073 -3.62 20.20 22.15
C PHE A 1073 -2.63 20.36 20.99
N LYS A 1074 -2.45 21.56 20.43
CA LYS A 1074 -1.45 21.77 19.36
C LYS A 1074 -0.06 21.21 19.71
N PRO A 1075 0.47 21.31 20.95
CA PRO A 1075 1.81 20.77 21.24
C PRO A 1075 1.93 19.25 21.00
N CYS A 1076 0.83 18.51 21.05
CA CYS A 1076 0.81 17.07 20.77
C CYS A 1076 1.17 16.76 19.30
N TYR A 1077 0.90 17.69 18.37
CA TYR A 1077 1.17 17.49 16.93
C TYR A 1077 2.66 17.44 16.59
N ARG A 1078 3.55 17.87 17.50
CA ARG A 1078 5.00 17.64 17.38
C ARG A 1078 5.35 16.15 17.19
N TYR A 1079 4.56 15.27 17.80
CA TYR A 1079 4.74 13.81 17.78
C TYR A 1079 3.85 13.10 16.74
N HIS A 1080 3.01 13.83 16.00
CA HIS A 1080 2.09 13.21 15.06
C HIS A 1080 2.83 12.60 13.86
N PRO A 1081 2.60 11.32 13.50
CA PRO A 1081 3.33 10.68 12.41
C PRO A 1081 2.85 11.10 11.02
N GLN A 1082 1.58 11.48 10.87
CA GLN A 1082 0.97 11.85 9.59
C GLN A 1082 0.08 13.12 9.63
N PRO A 1083 0.59 14.26 10.12
CA PRO A 1083 -0.25 15.45 10.37
C PRO A 1083 -0.81 16.06 9.08
N ALA A 1084 -0.11 15.94 7.94
CA ALA A 1084 -0.61 16.50 6.68
C ALA A 1084 -1.84 15.72 6.18
N ALA A 1085 -1.80 14.39 6.21
CA ALA A 1085 -2.90 13.51 5.86
C ALA A 1085 -4.10 13.73 6.80
N TYR A 1086 -3.86 13.92 8.10
CA TYR A 1086 -4.93 14.26 9.05
C TYR A 1086 -5.62 15.56 8.68
N MET A 1087 -4.87 16.67 8.55
CA MET A 1087 -5.43 17.98 8.18
C MET A 1087 -6.20 17.93 6.86
N TYR A 1088 -5.59 17.31 5.83
CA TYR A 1088 -6.22 17.12 4.54
C TYR A 1088 -7.53 16.32 4.66
N SER A 1089 -7.55 15.25 5.46
CA SER A 1089 -8.77 14.44 5.66
C SER A 1089 -9.89 15.20 6.37
N VAL A 1090 -9.56 16.03 7.37
CA VAL A 1090 -10.53 16.88 8.08
C VAL A 1090 -11.15 17.88 7.09
N LEU A 1091 -10.30 18.63 6.38
CA LEU A 1091 -10.74 19.65 5.43
C LEU A 1091 -11.54 19.04 4.27
N TYR A 1092 -11.12 17.88 3.74
CA TYR A 1092 -11.83 17.21 2.65
C TYR A 1092 -13.20 16.70 3.11
N CYS A 1093 -13.28 16.03 4.26
CA CYS A 1093 -14.53 15.43 4.73
C CYS A 1093 -15.53 16.45 5.26
N LEU A 1094 -15.06 17.58 5.78
CA LEU A 1094 -15.89 18.66 6.32
C LEU A 1094 -15.86 19.91 5.42
N ASP A 1095 -15.74 19.73 4.10
CA ASP A 1095 -15.61 20.80 3.12
C ASP A 1095 -16.75 21.83 3.18
N LYS A 1096 -17.97 21.36 3.47
CA LYS A 1096 -19.16 22.22 3.63
C LYS A 1096 -19.26 22.91 4.99
N THR A 1097 -18.40 22.56 5.95
CA THR A 1097 -18.48 23.04 7.34
C THR A 1097 -17.33 23.96 7.69
N ILE A 1098 -16.08 23.54 7.45
CA ILE A 1098 -14.88 24.30 7.86
C ILE A 1098 -14.13 24.94 6.70
N SER A 1099 -14.10 24.34 5.51
CA SER A 1099 -13.27 24.87 4.42
C SER A 1099 -13.66 26.29 4.03
N HIS A 1100 -12.69 27.05 3.56
CA HIS A 1100 -12.85 28.45 3.18
C HIS A 1100 -13.20 29.42 4.32
N THR A 1101 -12.99 29.01 5.58
CA THR A 1101 -13.19 29.87 6.76
C THR A 1101 -11.86 30.29 7.40
N VAL A 1102 -11.90 31.32 8.25
CA VAL A 1102 -10.74 31.70 9.10
C VAL A 1102 -10.35 30.54 10.01
N ARG A 1103 -11.34 29.81 10.55
CA ARG A 1103 -11.14 28.63 11.39
C ARG A 1103 -10.31 27.54 10.68
N ALA A 1104 -10.50 27.33 9.37
CA ALA A 1104 -9.67 26.40 8.59
C ALA A 1104 -8.20 26.83 8.55
N ARG A 1105 -7.95 28.12 8.30
CA ARG A 1105 -6.59 28.67 8.27
C ARG A 1105 -5.91 28.50 9.62
N ASP A 1106 -6.58 28.88 10.70
CA ASP A 1106 -6.03 28.80 12.06
C ASP A 1106 -5.72 27.34 12.43
N PHE A 1107 -6.63 26.41 12.13
CA PHE A 1107 -6.39 24.97 12.30
C PHE A 1107 -5.13 24.48 11.59
N VAL A 1108 -4.93 24.88 10.33
CA VAL A 1108 -3.75 24.50 9.54
C VAL A 1108 -2.48 25.15 10.07
N LEU A 1109 -2.49 26.46 10.32
CA LEU A 1109 -1.31 27.19 10.76
C LEU A 1109 -0.85 26.75 12.16
N GLU A 1110 -1.76 26.52 13.09
CA GLU A 1110 -1.42 26.09 14.44
C GLU A 1110 -0.81 24.69 14.47
N ILE A 1111 -1.30 23.76 13.66
CA ILE A 1111 -0.70 22.43 13.53
C ILE A 1111 0.66 22.52 12.82
N CYS A 1112 0.74 23.21 11.67
CA CYS A 1112 1.99 23.36 10.91
C CYS A 1112 3.08 24.07 11.71
N GLY A 1113 2.73 25.03 12.57
CA GLY A 1113 3.66 25.72 13.47
C GLY A 1113 4.41 24.74 14.40
N GLN A 1114 3.79 23.64 14.78
CA GLN A 1114 4.41 22.60 15.63
C GLN A 1114 5.35 21.66 14.85
N LEU A 1115 5.33 21.76 13.51
CA LEU A 1115 6.15 20.96 12.61
C LEU A 1115 7.37 21.72 12.10
N GLU A 1116 7.47 23.05 12.30
CA GLU A 1116 8.54 23.88 11.70
C GLU A 1116 9.95 23.41 12.08
N ASP A 1117 10.20 23.16 13.37
CA ASP A 1117 11.49 22.65 13.87
C ASP A 1117 11.83 21.26 13.30
N ARG A 1118 10.79 20.51 12.94
CA ARG A 1118 10.87 19.09 12.57
C ARG A 1118 11.03 18.90 11.06
N ASP A 1119 10.28 19.66 10.28
CA ASP A 1119 10.10 19.48 8.84
C ASP A 1119 10.57 20.69 8.03
N GLY A 1120 10.75 21.85 8.67
CA GLY A 1120 11.10 23.11 8.03
C GLY A 1120 9.87 23.97 7.71
N LYS A 1121 10.01 25.28 7.86
CA LYS A 1121 8.92 26.27 7.77
C LYS A 1121 8.09 26.21 6.49
N TYR A 1122 8.70 25.86 5.35
CA TYR A 1122 8.05 25.82 4.03
C TYR A 1122 7.87 24.41 3.47
N ALA A 1123 7.99 23.39 4.32
CA ALA A 1123 7.90 22.03 3.83
C ALA A 1123 6.52 21.73 3.21
N LEU A 1124 5.46 21.99 3.97
CA LEU A 1124 4.09 21.73 3.50
C LEU A 1124 3.50 22.96 2.79
N LEU A 1125 3.56 24.12 3.43
CA LEU A 1125 2.86 25.33 3.02
C LEU A 1125 3.75 26.31 2.23
N THR A 1126 3.17 27.01 1.28
CA THR A 1126 3.83 28.09 0.53
C THR A 1126 4.03 29.34 1.41
N PRO A 1127 5.05 30.16 1.11
CA PRO A 1127 5.25 31.42 1.83
C PRO A 1127 4.03 32.35 1.77
N SER A 1128 3.34 32.45 0.62
CA SER A 1128 2.17 33.30 0.43
C SER A 1128 0.94 32.85 1.23
N PHE A 1129 0.76 31.53 1.43
CA PHE A 1129 -0.29 31.05 2.34
C PHE A 1129 -0.04 31.53 3.78
N ILE A 1130 1.20 31.40 4.24
CA ILE A 1130 1.60 31.75 5.60
C ILE A 1130 1.46 33.26 5.83
N SER A 1131 1.99 34.09 4.92
CA SER A 1131 2.00 35.55 5.09
C SER A 1131 0.62 36.18 5.03
N ASP A 1132 -0.17 35.84 4.01
CA ASP A 1132 -1.37 36.61 3.64
C ASP A 1132 -2.53 35.73 3.16
N ASN A 1133 -2.45 34.41 3.31
CA ASN A 1133 -3.48 33.46 2.86
C ASN A 1133 -3.83 33.61 1.37
N HIS A 1134 -2.82 33.91 0.54
CA HIS A 1134 -2.94 34.17 -0.90
C HIS A 1134 -3.82 35.38 -1.27
N GLN A 1135 -4.06 36.31 -0.36
CA GLN A 1135 -4.90 37.48 -0.62
C GLN A 1135 -4.21 38.55 -1.48
N LEU A 1136 -2.87 38.58 -1.51
CA LEU A 1136 -2.08 39.52 -2.32
C LEU A 1136 -1.82 39.01 -3.74
N SER A 1137 -2.01 37.72 -4.00
CA SER A 1137 -1.81 37.09 -5.32
C SER A 1137 -3.12 36.88 -6.06
N LEU A 1138 -3.10 37.01 -7.39
CA LEU A 1138 -4.24 36.58 -8.21
C LEU A 1138 -4.45 35.05 -8.08
N PRO A 1139 -5.70 34.55 -8.11
CA PRO A 1139 -5.96 33.10 -8.03
C PRO A 1139 -5.17 32.29 -9.07
N SER A 1140 -4.98 32.81 -10.28
CA SER A 1140 -4.17 32.16 -11.32
C SER A 1140 -2.68 32.05 -10.96
N GLN A 1141 -2.10 33.10 -10.35
CA GLN A 1141 -0.71 33.10 -9.91
C GLN A 1141 -0.49 32.14 -8.74
N PHE A 1142 -1.41 32.14 -7.77
CA PHE A 1142 -1.39 31.23 -6.65
C PHE A 1142 -1.53 29.77 -7.12
N CYS A 1143 -2.54 29.46 -7.95
CA CYS A 1143 -2.72 28.11 -8.50
C CYS A 1143 -1.51 27.67 -9.34
N GLN A 1144 -0.88 28.57 -10.09
CA GLN A 1144 0.34 28.28 -10.84
C GLN A 1144 1.49 27.88 -9.91
N ALA A 1145 1.69 28.60 -8.79
CA ALA A 1145 2.72 28.27 -7.81
C ALA A 1145 2.52 26.86 -7.21
N LEU A 1146 1.26 26.45 -6.97
CA LEU A 1146 0.95 25.10 -6.50
C LEU A 1146 1.25 24.03 -7.56
N VAL A 1147 0.85 24.28 -8.81
CA VAL A 1147 1.14 23.39 -9.95
C VAL A 1147 2.66 23.23 -10.14
N ASP A 1148 3.42 24.33 -10.08
CA ASP A 1148 4.87 24.32 -10.24
C ASP A 1148 5.57 23.53 -9.14
N ARG A 1149 5.09 23.59 -7.88
CA ARG A 1149 5.62 22.75 -6.80
C ARG A 1149 5.45 21.26 -7.10
N ILE A 1150 4.30 20.84 -7.64
CA ILE A 1150 4.06 19.44 -8.02
C ILE A 1150 4.98 19.02 -9.16
N LEU A 1151 5.16 19.88 -10.17
CA LEU A 1151 6.04 19.61 -11.31
C LEU A 1151 7.50 19.48 -10.89
N GLN A 1152 8.00 20.41 -10.06
CA GLN A 1152 9.35 20.36 -9.48
C GLN A 1152 9.56 19.08 -8.66
N ALA A 1153 8.58 18.71 -7.84
CA ALA A 1153 8.67 17.51 -7.01
C ALA A 1153 8.55 16.20 -7.80
N SER A 1154 7.91 16.20 -8.97
CA SER A 1154 7.75 15.02 -9.83
C SER A 1154 8.96 14.76 -10.72
N ASN A 1155 9.64 15.82 -11.18
CA ASN A 1155 10.60 15.76 -12.29
C ASN A 1155 12.04 16.19 -11.93
N TYR A 1156 12.38 16.40 -10.65
CA TYR A 1156 13.72 16.85 -10.25
C TYR A 1156 14.83 15.87 -10.64
N ALA A 1157 15.97 16.38 -11.12
CA ALA A 1157 17.01 15.54 -11.73
C ALA A 1157 17.80 14.70 -10.69
N HIS A 1158 18.32 15.39 -9.69
CA HIS A 1158 19.19 14.82 -8.65
C HIS A 1158 18.83 15.39 -7.29
N GLN A 1159 18.96 16.70 -7.10
CA GLN A 1159 18.61 17.36 -5.86
C GLN A 1159 17.09 17.56 -5.76
N PRO A 1160 16.45 17.19 -4.64
CA PRO A 1160 15.03 17.44 -4.45
C PRO A 1160 14.77 18.96 -4.28
N PRO A 1161 13.53 19.43 -4.51
CA PRO A 1161 13.16 20.82 -4.26
C PRO A 1161 13.41 21.23 -2.79
N ALA A 1162 13.72 22.50 -2.53
CA ALA A 1162 14.08 22.99 -1.19
C ALA A 1162 12.99 22.80 -0.11
N PHE A 1163 11.72 22.70 -0.51
CA PHE A 1163 10.61 22.41 0.41
C PHE A 1163 10.48 20.91 0.72
N ALA A 1164 11.11 20.01 -0.04
CA ALA A 1164 11.02 18.58 0.23
C ALA A 1164 11.69 18.27 1.58
N TYR A 1165 11.07 17.36 2.33
CA TYR A 1165 11.65 16.92 3.60
C TYR A 1165 13.03 16.28 3.38
N LYS A 1166 14.03 16.65 4.20
CA LYS A 1166 15.45 16.30 4.00
C LYS A 1166 15.75 14.80 3.99
N ASP A 1167 15.06 13.99 4.80
CA ASP A 1167 15.22 12.53 4.82
C ASP A 1167 13.90 11.82 4.54
N TRP A 1168 13.69 11.46 3.28
CA TRP A 1168 12.44 10.88 2.80
C TRP A 1168 12.02 9.58 3.48
N ARG A 1169 12.94 8.86 4.14
CA ARG A 1169 12.62 7.60 4.83
C ARG A 1169 11.64 7.84 5.98
N PHE A 1170 11.82 8.95 6.68
CA PHE A 1170 11.00 9.38 7.82
C PHE A 1170 9.99 10.48 7.45
N ALA A 1171 9.86 10.81 6.17
CA ALA A 1171 8.83 11.70 5.68
C ALA A 1171 7.47 10.98 5.64
N GLU A 1172 6.40 11.74 5.88
CA GLU A 1172 5.03 11.25 5.75
C GLU A 1172 4.76 10.77 4.31
N MET A 1173 5.15 11.59 3.32
CA MET A 1173 4.96 11.35 1.89
C MET A 1173 6.25 11.63 1.11
N PRO A 1174 6.43 11.01 -0.08
CA PRO A 1174 7.49 11.41 -1.01
C PRO A 1174 7.25 12.83 -1.55
N PRO A 1175 8.24 13.49 -2.16
CA PRO A 1175 8.15 14.89 -2.58
C PRO A 1175 6.89 15.25 -3.37
N ALA A 1176 6.53 14.44 -4.38
CA ALA A 1176 5.35 14.70 -5.20
C ALA A 1176 4.04 14.58 -4.39
N GLY A 1177 3.98 13.63 -3.45
CA GLY A 1177 2.85 13.49 -2.53
C GLY A 1177 2.76 14.64 -1.53
N GLN A 1178 3.89 15.08 -0.99
CA GLN A 1178 3.98 16.23 -0.10
C GLN A 1178 3.49 17.52 -0.79
N ALA A 1179 3.93 17.76 -2.03
CA ALA A 1179 3.49 18.92 -2.81
C ALA A 1179 1.99 18.88 -3.13
N LEU A 1180 1.47 17.72 -3.55
CA LEU A 1180 0.04 17.54 -3.86
C LEU A 1180 -0.85 17.76 -2.63
N THR A 1181 -0.51 17.11 -1.51
CA THR A 1181 -1.30 17.24 -0.27
C THR A 1181 -1.23 18.67 0.28
N GLY A 1182 -0.05 19.31 0.24
CA GLY A 1182 0.10 20.72 0.59
C GLY A 1182 -0.77 21.63 -0.26
N ALA A 1183 -0.79 21.44 -1.58
CA ALA A 1183 -1.66 22.17 -2.49
C ALA A 1183 -3.15 22.02 -2.16
N CYS A 1184 -3.60 20.80 -1.85
CA CYS A 1184 -4.99 20.54 -1.48
C CYS A 1184 -5.37 21.21 -0.14
N ILE A 1185 -4.49 21.13 0.87
CA ILE A 1185 -4.68 21.80 2.16
C ILE A 1185 -4.81 23.30 1.98
N GLU A 1186 -3.90 23.92 1.21
CA GLU A 1186 -3.93 25.36 0.96
C GLU A 1186 -5.21 25.78 0.23
N LEU A 1187 -5.64 25.04 -0.79
CA LEU A 1187 -6.87 25.34 -1.52
C LEU A 1187 -8.11 25.26 -0.61
N LEU A 1188 -8.19 24.24 0.24
CA LEU A 1188 -9.32 24.03 1.17
C LEU A 1188 -9.33 25.00 2.36
N ALA A 1189 -8.17 25.50 2.78
CA ALA A 1189 -8.04 26.47 3.87
C ALA A 1189 -7.97 27.93 3.39
N SER A 1190 -7.84 28.16 2.09
CA SER A 1190 -7.86 29.50 1.49
C SER A 1190 -9.26 30.12 1.53
N PRO A 1191 -9.38 31.46 1.60
CA PRO A 1191 -10.68 32.13 1.67
C PRO A 1191 -11.40 32.17 0.31
N HIS A 1192 -10.75 31.68 -0.76
CA HIS A 1192 -11.27 31.68 -2.11
C HIS A 1192 -12.27 30.55 -2.29
N ALA A 1193 -13.46 30.86 -2.81
CA ALA A 1193 -14.48 29.87 -3.09
C ALA A 1193 -14.00 28.82 -4.12
N PRO A 1194 -14.47 27.56 -4.05
CA PRO A 1194 -14.10 26.49 -4.99
C PRO A 1194 -14.27 26.87 -6.46
N VAL A 1195 -15.32 27.61 -6.79
CA VAL A 1195 -15.61 28.08 -8.17
C VAL A 1195 -14.48 28.95 -8.73
N ILE A 1196 -13.86 29.78 -7.89
CA ILE A 1196 -12.81 30.71 -8.33
C ILE A 1196 -11.50 29.95 -8.59
N THR A 1197 -11.10 29.12 -7.64
CA THR A 1197 -9.82 28.39 -7.71
C THR A 1197 -9.87 27.23 -8.69
N ALA A 1198 -11.00 26.53 -8.82
CA ALA A 1198 -11.17 25.49 -9.83
C ALA A 1198 -11.14 26.08 -11.25
N HIS A 1199 -11.82 27.21 -11.51
CA HIS A 1199 -11.70 27.89 -12.80
C HIS A 1199 -10.26 28.34 -13.07
N ALA A 1200 -9.60 28.95 -12.09
CA ALA A 1200 -8.20 29.36 -12.23
C ALA A 1200 -7.30 28.17 -12.60
N LEU A 1201 -7.47 27.01 -11.96
CA LEU A 1201 -6.74 25.77 -12.30
C LEU A 1201 -7.04 25.29 -13.73
N ILE A 1202 -8.30 25.33 -14.17
CA ILE A 1202 -8.71 24.95 -15.53
C ILE A 1202 -8.07 25.90 -16.55
N ASP A 1203 -8.10 27.21 -16.29
CA ASP A 1203 -7.55 28.23 -17.20
C ASP A 1203 -6.05 28.05 -17.43
N LEU A 1204 -5.28 27.61 -16.42
CA LEU A 1204 -3.84 27.34 -16.56
C LEU A 1204 -3.53 26.34 -17.68
N VAL A 1205 -4.44 25.42 -17.98
CA VAL A 1205 -4.28 24.43 -19.07
C VAL A 1205 -4.39 25.07 -20.46
N PHE A 1206 -5.02 26.24 -20.56
CA PHE A 1206 -5.27 26.93 -21.83
C PHE A 1206 -4.30 28.10 -22.10
N ILE A 1207 -3.57 28.58 -21.07
CA ILE A 1207 -2.59 29.68 -21.22
C ILE A 1207 -1.40 29.21 -22.07
N ARG A 1208 -1.19 29.85 -23.24
CA ARG A 1208 -0.05 29.58 -24.13
C ARG A 1208 1.05 30.63 -23.94
N PRO A 1209 2.35 30.25 -24.05
CA PRO A 1209 2.88 28.92 -24.34
C PRO A 1209 3.04 28.05 -23.09
N LEU A 1210 2.70 26.75 -23.20
CA LEU A 1210 2.99 25.76 -22.17
C LEU A 1210 4.34 25.09 -22.50
N HIS A 1211 5.35 25.29 -21.65
CA HIS A 1211 6.66 24.63 -21.80
C HIS A 1211 6.59 23.10 -21.61
N GLN A 1212 5.56 22.57 -20.91
CA GLN A 1212 5.30 21.13 -20.72
C GLN A 1212 3.78 20.84 -20.62
N PRO A 1213 3.03 20.88 -21.74
CA PRO A 1213 1.57 20.90 -21.70
C PRO A 1213 0.97 19.68 -21.01
N TYR A 1214 1.45 18.47 -21.28
CA TYR A 1214 0.93 17.25 -20.66
C TYR A 1214 1.24 17.16 -19.16
N ALA A 1215 2.40 17.66 -18.72
CA ALA A 1215 2.75 17.64 -17.31
C ALA A 1215 1.89 18.64 -16.51
N THR A 1216 1.67 19.85 -17.05
CA THR A 1216 0.76 20.84 -16.46
C THR A 1216 -0.67 20.30 -16.39
N ILE A 1217 -1.18 19.71 -17.47
CA ILE A 1217 -2.50 19.05 -17.48
C ILE A 1217 -2.57 17.98 -16.40
N ASN A 1218 -1.54 17.14 -16.30
CA ASN A 1218 -1.49 16.07 -15.31
C ASN A 1218 -1.51 16.63 -13.87
N ALA A 1219 -0.71 17.65 -13.57
CA ALA A 1219 -0.65 18.26 -12.24
C ALA A 1219 -1.96 18.95 -11.85
N VAL A 1220 -2.59 19.68 -12.78
CA VAL A 1220 -3.92 20.28 -12.56
C VAL A 1220 -4.97 19.20 -12.32
N ALA A 1221 -4.97 18.14 -13.13
CA ALA A 1221 -5.90 17.02 -12.96
C ALA A 1221 -5.71 16.32 -11.61
N LEU A 1222 -4.45 16.07 -11.20
CA LEU A 1222 -4.12 15.49 -9.90
C LEU A 1222 -4.65 16.34 -8.74
N ILE A 1223 -4.58 17.68 -8.83
CA ILE A 1223 -5.16 18.56 -7.81
C ILE A 1223 -6.69 18.44 -7.83
N LEU A 1224 -7.34 18.63 -8.98
CA LEU A 1224 -8.81 18.63 -9.09
C LEU A 1224 -9.42 17.30 -8.63
N THR A 1225 -8.80 16.16 -8.95
CA THR A 1225 -9.27 14.84 -8.52
C THR A 1225 -8.93 14.51 -7.06
N ALA A 1226 -8.07 15.30 -6.43
CA ALA A 1226 -7.80 15.23 -4.99
C ALA A 1226 -8.68 16.20 -4.18
N LEU A 1227 -9.48 17.06 -4.81
CA LEU A 1227 -10.36 17.98 -4.12
C LEU A 1227 -11.79 17.43 -4.02
N PRO A 1228 -12.60 17.89 -3.03
CA PRO A 1228 -13.99 17.46 -2.87
C PRO A 1228 -14.88 17.78 -4.08
N VAL A 1229 -16.08 17.20 -4.08
CA VAL A 1229 -17.09 17.35 -5.16
C VAL A 1229 -17.40 18.82 -5.46
N SER A 1230 -17.30 19.72 -4.47
CA SER A 1230 -17.49 21.17 -4.64
C SER A 1230 -16.55 21.79 -5.68
N PHE A 1231 -15.33 21.26 -5.86
CA PHE A 1231 -14.40 21.67 -6.90
C PHE A 1231 -14.62 20.90 -8.20
N GLN A 1232 -14.89 19.60 -8.10
CA GLN A 1232 -15.09 18.73 -9.27
C GLN A 1232 -16.34 19.13 -10.08
N GLN A 1233 -17.39 19.62 -9.41
CA GLN A 1233 -18.60 20.10 -10.06
C GLN A 1233 -18.31 21.24 -11.05
N VAL A 1234 -17.39 22.14 -10.72
CA VAL A 1234 -16.98 23.25 -11.59
C VAL A 1234 -16.37 22.73 -12.90
N PHE A 1235 -15.61 21.64 -12.83
CA PHE A 1235 -15.07 20.99 -14.01
C PHE A 1235 -16.18 20.34 -14.86
N TYR A 1236 -17.17 19.68 -14.24
CA TYR A 1236 -18.33 19.15 -14.95
C TYR A 1236 -19.15 20.25 -15.63
N ASP A 1237 -19.39 21.36 -14.94
CA ASP A 1237 -20.10 22.52 -15.49
C ASP A 1237 -19.32 23.14 -16.66
N HIS A 1238 -17.98 23.19 -16.58
CA HIS A 1238 -17.13 23.61 -17.69
C HIS A 1238 -17.26 22.68 -18.91
N ILE A 1239 -17.31 21.35 -18.71
CA ILE A 1239 -17.57 20.40 -19.80
C ILE A 1239 -18.91 20.69 -20.47
N VAL A 1240 -19.97 20.92 -19.70
CA VAL A 1240 -21.30 21.27 -20.23
C VAL A 1240 -21.23 22.56 -21.05
N SER A 1241 -20.54 23.58 -20.55
CA SER A 1241 -20.33 24.83 -21.28
C SER A 1241 -19.58 24.63 -22.61
N VAL A 1242 -18.59 23.73 -22.66
CA VAL A 1242 -17.89 23.40 -23.90
C VAL A 1242 -18.83 22.67 -24.87
N LEU A 1243 -19.64 21.74 -24.38
CA LEU A 1243 -20.63 21.02 -25.18
C LEU A 1243 -21.68 21.95 -25.80
N ASP A 1244 -21.98 23.08 -25.16
CA ASP A 1244 -22.91 24.11 -25.64
C ASP A 1244 -22.23 25.25 -26.42
N SER A 1245 -20.91 25.17 -26.66
CA SER A 1245 -20.17 26.17 -27.43
C SER A 1245 -20.59 26.22 -28.90
N GLU A 1246 -20.49 27.39 -29.53
CA GLU A 1246 -20.77 27.59 -30.96
C GLU A 1246 -20.01 26.60 -31.85
N ALA A 1247 -18.76 26.29 -31.49
CA ALA A 1247 -17.91 25.35 -32.22
C ALA A 1247 -18.47 23.92 -32.30
N LEU A 1248 -19.30 23.51 -31.33
CA LEU A 1248 -20.01 22.22 -31.33
C LEU A 1248 -21.50 22.37 -31.70
N HIS A 1249 -22.04 23.58 -31.67
CA HIS A 1249 -23.42 23.86 -32.05
C HIS A 1249 -23.69 23.58 -33.54
N ASP A 1250 -22.70 23.82 -34.42
CA ASP A 1250 -22.82 23.50 -35.86
C ASP A 1250 -22.83 21.99 -36.16
N PHE A 1251 -22.49 21.14 -35.19
CA PHE A 1251 -22.48 19.68 -35.30
C PHE A 1251 -23.71 18.98 -34.70
N ARG A 1252 -24.56 19.71 -33.97
CA ARG A 1252 -25.88 19.23 -33.49
C ARG A 1252 -26.93 19.45 -34.58
#